data_AF-A0A7D5BEP8-F1
#
_entry.id   AF-A0A7D5BEP8-F1
#
_cell.length_a   1.000
_cell.length_b   1.000
_cell.length_c   1.000
_cell.angle_alpha   90.00
_cell.angle_beta   90.00
_cell.angle_gamma   90.00
#
_symmetry.space_group_name_H-M   'P 1'
#
loop_
_entity.id
_entity.type
_entity.pdbx_description
1 polymer ?
#
loop_
_entity_poly.entity_id
_entity_poly.type
_entity_poly.pdbx_seq_one_letter_code
_entity_poly.pdbx_strand_id
1 'polypeptide(L)'
;MQGNNPMRDRIKHVVVIMLENRGMDSVLGYLYRPGDEPAKNLPALTPGEKKFHGLAFTDTQALTNELRRDGRLWVSQAPVPGVRATNSPGTNPHEDYVNVNEQLFGSKANPPKGTEAKMLGFLQNYASHWSSLGENELKTISQVMHAYRPVDVPVLSGLARGYAVSDMWFSSVPTMTNSNRAFSLAGTSMGRVDNKEPLANDQYDTDTVWHVLERNGYKDWAVFYHEAFPPFGSKPYTRGIFPRLEQLPNIDSRFMTMDRFFSMAETGSLPSFSYIEPKWGGALLGAIPIRGNDYHPNGDVTDGEALLERIYLSLSRNKAAWEQTLLVITFDEHGGTYDHVPPPWTARPPWGSAKPGFELQHDFQFDRFGVRIPTILVSPLIEERTVLRSTTSTPFDHTSVIATLLEWKGIDRSLWGLGERVANAPTFESVLTRSTPRTDNIFSRPSPASGTPLEFGAPFCLRHKNGEYVTNAYSGVRYYFPQLGHVGRVALDFRLGEGVVQSGAVVQLRTSEVLPAMSLVPNFLGAWLDEHDCYYYCSDDTKDYGQQYWKVSRADGSSGPIRYGDEVHLSSNFEKFLGQRLCKDGQWISTAAGASDTWIIEPPPAFSPGQDVVKFEDAILLRHQTGDYVITAENAKYHWPRLGSTGQVKLQIVGSIGDVVDGGTLQLKSTEEGLGDQNILGAFGDSHDCYYWTRGYDNNKQGWKVTRVDGGGDGKIRYGDKVYLTNLSYSGQKLVRDTQYAGFITTEQGKDEYWIIERVPAPPPPDVVKFGDSFYLRSQDGRYVITADRSKYNWPRLGSTGQVKLQLLNGVGELMNGQTVKVKSTEDGLGNQTILGAFADSHDCYYWDNGYDDNKQGWKVTRVDSGGDGKIRYGDKVYLTNLSYSGQKLVRDTQYPGYLTTQSDSSEYWIIVKA
;
A
#
# COMPACT_ATOMS: atom_id res chain seq x y z
N MET A 1 -5.44 -30.52 -27.28
CA MET A 1 -6.43 -30.26 -26.22
C MET A 1 -5.70 -29.51 -25.11
N GLN A 2 -5.85 -28.19 -25.01
CA GLN A 2 -5.29 -27.43 -23.90
C GLN A 2 -6.04 -27.87 -22.63
N GLY A 3 -5.32 -28.45 -21.67
CA GLY A 3 -5.89 -28.83 -20.37
C GLY A 3 -6.47 -27.62 -19.65
N ASN A 4 -7.47 -27.84 -18.81
CA ASN A 4 -8.08 -26.83 -17.95
C ASN A 4 -6.99 -26.06 -17.18
N ASN A 5 -6.77 -24.79 -17.50
CA ASN A 5 -5.88 -23.92 -16.71
C ASN A 5 -6.74 -23.25 -15.62
N PRO A 6 -6.59 -23.63 -14.34
CA PRO A 6 -7.48 -23.18 -13.26
C PRO A 6 -7.43 -21.66 -13.06
N MET A 7 -6.32 -21.02 -13.42
CA MET A 7 -6.17 -19.57 -13.34
C MET A 7 -6.95 -18.86 -14.44
N ARG A 8 -6.91 -19.36 -15.69
CA ARG A 8 -7.62 -18.75 -16.84
C ARG A 8 -9.13 -18.68 -16.62
N ASP A 9 -9.70 -19.71 -16.02
CA ASP A 9 -11.15 -19.79 -15.85
C ASP A 9 -11.67 -18.91 -14.72
N ARG A 10 -10.85 -18.65 -13.69
CA ARG A 10 -11.31 -18.15 -12.39
C ARG A 10 -10.70 -16.83 -11.96
N ILE A 11 -9.50 -16.52 -12.44
CA ILE A 11 -8.81 -15.27 -12.13
C ILE A 11 -9.07 -14.26 -13.25
N LYS A 12 -9.60 -13.10 -12.86
CA LYS A 12 -9.79 -11.93 -13.73
C LYS A 12 -8.72 -10.86 -13.50
N HIS A 13 -8.19 -10.77 -12.28
CA HIS A 13 -7.17 -9.79 -11.91
C HIS A 13 -5.92 -10.48 -11.38
N VAL A 14 -4.77 -10.16 -11.95
CA VAL A 14 -3.45 -10.50 -11.39
C VAL A 14 -2.78 -9.21 -10.96
N VAL A 15 -2.46 -9.12 -9.68
CA VAL A 15 -1.74 -7.99 -9.08
C VAL A 15 -0.36 -8.48 -8.70
N VAL A 16 0.70 -7.85 -9.18
CA VAL A 16 2.09 -8.18 -8.82
C VAL A 16 2.68 -6.97 -8.12
N ILE A 17 3.12 -7.12 -6.88
CA ILE A 17 3.99 -6.14 -6.23
C ILE A 17 5.41 -6.68 -6.20
N MET A 18 6.35 -5.84 -6.64
CA MET A 18 7.78 -6.16 -6.62
C MET A 18 8.48 -5.24 -5.63
N LEU A 19 8.87 -5.82 -4.49
CA LEU A 19 9.59 -5.20 -3.39
C LEU A 19 11.12 -5.25 -3.59
N GLU A 20 11.85 -4.52 -2.74
CA GLU A 20 13.31 -4.41 -2.63
C GLU A 20 13.76 -4.92 -1.24
N ASN A 21 15.07 -5.02 -1.04
CA ASN A 21 15.68 -6.32 -1.29
C ASN A 21 15.75 -7.19 -0.02
N ARG A 22 15.30 -8.44 -0.10
CA ARG A 22 15.37 -9.38 1.04
C ARG A 22 15.54 -10.81 0.56
N GLY A 23 16.48 -11.52 1.17
CA GLY A 23 16.63 -12.97 1.01
C GLY A 23 15.48 -13.72 1.67
N MET A 24 15.17 -14.92 1.17
CA MET A 24 14.09 -15.74 1.71
C MET A 24 14.28 -15.99 3.21
N ASP A 25 15.46 -16.45 3.62
CA ASP A 25 15.70 -16.73 5.04
C ASP A 25 15.68 -15.47 5.92
N SER A 26 16.08 -14.32 5.36
CA SER A 26 16.09 -13.05 6.10
C SER A 26 14.71 -12.72 6.66
N VAL A 27 13.62 -12.93 5.90
CA VAL A 27 12.27 -12.54 6.33
C VAL A 27 11.30 -13.71 6.56
N LEU A 28 11.56 -14.88 6.00
CA LEU A 28 10.68 -16.06 6.08
C LEU A 28 11.40 -17.35 6.52
N GLY A 29 12.70 -17.31 6.85
CA GLY A 29 13.46 -18.50 7.25
C GLY A 29 12.91 -19.22 8.49
N TYR A 30 12.20 -18.49 9.35
CA TYR A 30 11.54 -19.00 10.56
C TYR A 30 10.00 -19.00 10.46
N LEU A 31 9.44 -18.90 9.25
CA LEU A 31 8.00 -18.86 9.00
C LEU A 31 7.23 -20.08 9.57
N TYR A 32 7.83 -21.26 9.40
CA TYR A 32 7.35 -22.54 9.91
C TYR A 32 8.44 -23.19 10.76
N ARG A 33 8.05 -24.12 11.64
CA ARG A 33 8.97 -24.82 12.54
C ARG A 33 8.53 -26.27 12.76
N PRO A 34 9.40 -27.15 13.27
CA PRO A 34 8.98 -28.46 13.75
C PRO A 34 7.82 -28.34 14.75
N GLY A 35 6.71 -29.04 14.49
CA GLY A 35 5.46 -28.95 15.26
C GLY A 35 4.46 -27.88 14.80
N ASP A 36 4.88 -26.97 13.92
CA ASP A 36 4.06 -25.94 13.27
C ASP A 36 4.41 -25.84 11.79
N GLU A 37 4.18 -26.94 11.07
CA GLU A 37 4.65 -27.17 9.70
C GLU A 37 3.62 -26.74 8.64
N PRO A 38 4.00 -26.56 7.37
CA PRO A 38 3.03 -26.37 6.28
C PRO A 38 1.93 -27.43 6.28
N ALA A 39 0.69 -27.01 6.01
CA ALA A 39 -0.45 -27.92 5.90
C ALA A 39 -0.46 -28.63 4.54
N LYS A 40 0.13 -28.00 3.52
CA LYS A 40 0.13 -28.49 2.14
C LYS A 40 1.44 -28.16 1.44
N ASN A 41 1.96 -29.13 0.70
CA ASN A 41 3.08 -28.95 -0.24
C ASN A 41 2.60 -29.22 -1.66
N LEU A 42 2.98 -28.36 -2.59
CA LEU A 42 2.68 -28.46 -4.00
C LEU A 42 3.99 -28.35 -4.80
N PRO A 43 4.39 -29.38 -5.56
CA PRO A 43 3.82 -30.73 -5.61
C PRO A 43 3.91 -31.46 -4.26
N ALA A 44 3.25 -32.62 -4.17
CA ALA A 44 3.41 -33.50 -3.03
C ALA A 44 4.90 -33.89 -2.86
N LEU A 45 5.35 -33.91 -1.61
CA LEU A 45 6.75 -34.16 -1.27
C LEU A 45 7.18 -35.58 -1.65
N THR A 46 8.43 -35.71 -2.06
CA THR A 46 9.10 -37.00 -2.17
C THR A 46 9.54 -37.51 -0.78
N PRO A 47 9.69 -38.83 -0.56
CA PRO A 47 10.12 -39.36 0.74
C PRO A 47 11.45 -38.76 1.20
N GLY A 48 11.47 -38.16 2.40
CA GLY A 48 12.66 -37.55 3.00
C GLY A 48 12.87 -36.07 2.66
N GLU A 49 12.05 -35.50 1.77
CA GLU A 49 12.10 -34.08 1.45
C GLU A 49 11.55 -33.22 2.61
N LYS A 50 12.22 -32.11 2.92
CA LYS A 50 11.78 -31.19 3.97
C LYS A 50 10.45 -30.56 3.56
N LYS A 51 9.52 -30.43 4.52
CA LYS A 51 8.25 -29.71 4.30
C LYS A 51 8.44 -28.23 4.02
N PHE A 52 9.52 -27.64 4.53
CA PHE A 52 9.89 -26.25 4.29
C PHE A 52 11.42 -26.12 4.33
N HIS A 53 12.00 -25.45 3.34
CA HIS A 53 13.43 -25.12 3.30
C HIS A 53 13.71 -23.81 4.05
N GLY A 54 13.40 -23.75 5.34
CA GLY A 54 13.71 -22.62 6.21
C GLY A 54 14.78 -22.96 7.25
N LEU A 55 15.39 -21.94 7.84
CA LEU A 55 16.40 -22.05 8.91
C LEU A 55 15.92 -22.86 10.12
N ALA A 56 14.63 -22.81 10.46
CA ALA A 56 14.08 -23.59 11.59
C ALA A 56 14.16 -25.12 11.40
N PHE A 57 14.41 -25.60 10.17
CA PHE A 57 14.54 -27.01 9.82
C PHE A 57 15.99 -27.41 9.47
N THR A 58 16.95 -26.56 9.80
CA THR A 58 18.37 -26.75 9.45
C THR A 58 19.23 -26.57 10.70
N ASP A 59 20.33 -27.32 10.79
CA ASP A 59 21.34 -27.09 11.82
C ASP A 59 22.09 -25.79 11.49
N THR A 60 21.72 -24.71 12.15
CA THR A 60 22.30 -23.39 11.89
C THR A 60 23.76 -23.28 12.34
N GLN A 61 24.24 -24.14 13.25
CA GLN A 61 25.64 -24.14 13.66
C GLN A 61 26.56 -24.57 12.51
N ALA A 62 26.10 -25.48 11.66
CA ALA A 62 26.81 -25.89 10.44
C ALA A 62 26.89 -24.77 9.38
N LEU A 63 26.11 -23.70 9.54
CA LEU A 63 26.02 -22.54 8.64
C LEU A 63 26.80 -21.32 9.15
N THR A 64 27.62 -21.49 10.20
CA THR A 64 28.36 -20.41 10.84
C THR A 64 29.28 -19.69 9.86
N ASN A 65 29.04 -18.39 9.69
CA ASN A 65 29.91 -17.51 8.92
C ASN A 65 30.96 -16.89 9.86
N GLU A 66 32.19 -16.73 9.38
CA GLU A 66 33.30 -16.15 10.14
C GLU A 66 33.83 -14.89 9.49
N LEU A 67 34.12 -13.87 10.31
CA LEU A 67 34.88 -12.69 9.92
C LEU A 67 36.31 -12.84 10.42
N ARG A 68 37.26 -12.97 9.50
CA ARG A 68 38.69 -12.98 9.79
C ARG A 68 39.38 -11.80 9.11
N ARG A 69 40.26 -11.12 9.85
CA ARG A 69 41.18 -10.10 9.33
C ARG A 69 42.57 -10.31 9.92
N ASP A 70 43.58 -10.28 9.05
CA ASP A 70 44.99 -10.49 9.44
C ASP A 70 45.21 -11.77 10.27
N GLY A 71 44.49 -12.85 9.92
CA GLY A 71 44.54 -14.13 10.63
C GLY A 71 43.75 -14.19 11.95
N ARG A 72 43.26 -13.06 12.47
CA ARG A 72 42.44 -12.99 13.69
C ARG A 72 40.95 -13.20 13.37
N LEU A 73 40.27 -14.05 14.15
CA LEU A 73 38.82 -14.16 14.18
C LEU A 73 38.23 -12.99 14.99
N TRP A 74 37.33 -12.22 14.37
CA TRP A 74 36.65 -11.10 15.01
C TRP A 74 35.23 -11.45 15.43
N VAL A 75 34.48 -12.11 14.55
CA VAL A 75 33.09 -12.54 14.78
C VAL A 75 32.92 -13.92 14.15
N SER A 76 32.18 -14.78 14.84
CA SER A 76 31.71 -16.06 14.34
C SER A 76 30.23 -16.14 14.69
N GLN A 77 29.36 -16.24 13.67
CA GLN A 77 27.92 -16.09 13.86
C GLN A 77 27.17 -17.08 12.97
N ALA A 78 26.40 -17.96 13.60
CA ALA A 78 25.37 -18.77 12.96
C ALA A 78 24.14 -17.91 12.62
N PRO A 79 23.35 -18.27 11.61
CA PRO A 79 22.04 -17.68 11.39
C PRO A 79 21.15 -17.83 12.64
N VAL A 80 20.56 -16.73 13.11
CA VAL A 80 19.73 -16.71 14.34
C VAL A 80 18.37 -16.03 14.12
N PRO A 81 17.30 -16.48 14.80
CA PRO A 81 16.02 -15.79 14.76
C PRO A 81 16.05 -14.52 15.62
N GLY A 82 15.37 -13.50 15.14
CA GLY A 82 15.20 -12.23 15.80
C GLY A 82 16.14 -11.16 15.28
N VAL A 83 15.55 -10.05 14.86
CA VAL A 83 16.29 -8.85 14.51
C VAL A 83 16.43 -7.92 15.70
N ARG A 84 17.48 -7.09 15.67
CA ARG A 84 17.71 -6.07 16.69
C ARG A 84 16.75 -4.89 16.52
N ALA A 85 16.45 -4.52 15.29
CA ALA A 85 15.55 -3.43 14.93
C ALA A 85 14.82 -3.77 13.63
N THR A 86 13.73 -3.06 13.34
CA THR A 86 12.95 -3.27 12.11
C THR A 86 13.69 -2.90 10.84
N ASN A 87 14.82 -2.21 10.95
CA ASN A 87 15.68 -1.85 9.84
C ASN A 87 16.93 -2.75 9.70
N SER A 88 17.01 -3.89 10.41
CA SER A 88 18.17 -4.78 10.34
C SER A 88 18.32 -5.45 8.95
N PRO A 89 19.52 -5.53 8.35
CA PRO A 89 20.77 -4.96 8.85
C PRO A 89 20.79 -3.43 8.74
N GLY A 90 21.31 -2.77 9.79
CA GLY A 90 21.30 -1.31 9.95
C GLY A 90 22.17 -0.52 8.97
N THR A 91 22.91 -1.19 8.08
CA THR A 91 23.61 -0.61 6.92
C THR A 91 23.28 -1.46 5.69
N ASN A 92 23.16 -0.83 4.51
CA ASN A 92 22.91 -1.55 3.27
C ASN A 92 24.05 -2.56 3.02
N PRO A 93 23.80 -3.87 2.97
CA PRO A 93 24.81 -4.85 2.60
C PRO A 93 25.23 -4.70 1.13
N HIS A 94 26.35 -5.30 0.76
CA HIS A 94 26.77 -5.32 -0.64
C HIS A 94 25.93 -6.34 -1.45
N GLU A 95 25.43 -5.95 -2.63
CA GLU A 95 24.63 -6.83 -3.51
C GLU A 95 25.12 -6.86 -4.98
N ASP A 96 26.21 -6.17 -5.30
CA ASP A 96 26.83 -6.24 -6.62
C ASP A 96 27.39 -7.63 -6.94
N TYR A 97 27.47 -7.95 -8.23
CA TYR A 97 27.78 -9.31 -8.72
C TYR A 97 29.03 -9.92 -8.07
N VAL A 98 30.09 -9.12 -7.91
CA VAL A 98 31.35 -9.60 -7.32
C VAL A 98 31.22 -9.83 -5.82
N ASN A 99 30.48 -9.00 -5.10
CA ASN A 99 30.19 -9.21 -3.69
C ASN A 99 29.25 -10.39 -3.45
N VAL A 100 28.25 -10.61 -4.32
CA VAL A 100 27.42 -11.83 -4.27
C VAL A 100 28.27 -13.08 -4.52
N ASN A 101 29.25 -13.05 -5.43
CA ASN A 101 30.19 -14.17 -5.56
C ASN A 101 31.03 -14.38 -4.28
N GLU A 102 31.45 -13.33 -3.61
CA GLU A 102 32.17 -13.45 -2.34
C GLU A 102 31.29 -14.08 -1.25
N GLN A 103 30.02 -13.70 -1.16
CA GLN A 103 29.04 -14.27 -0.24
C GLN A 103 28.85 -15.78 -0.46
N LEU A 104 28.70 -16.18 -1.73
CA LEU A 104 28.40 -17.56 -2.13
C LEU A 104 29.64 -18.48 -2.09
N PHE A 105 30.79 -17.99 -2.56
CA PHE A 105 31.99 -18.80 -2.86
C PHE A 105 33.24 -18.38 -2.08
N GLY A 106 33.19 -17.29 -1.31
CA GLY A 106 34.36 -16.73 -0.62
C GLY A 106 35.38 -16.05 -1.55
N SER A 107 34.98 -15.73 -2.79
CA SER A 107 35.82 -15.05 -3.77
C SER A 107 34.99 -14.13 -4.66
N LYS A 108 35.53 -12.95 -4.99
CA LYS A 108 34.91 -11.97 -5.89
C LYS A 108 34.91 -12.40 -7.37
N ALA A 109 35.70 -13.42 -7.72
CA ALA A 109 35.82 -13.89 -9.10
C ALA A 109 34.56 -14.64 -9.55
N ASN A 110 34.26 -14.56 -10.84
CA ASN A 110 33.24 -15.40 -11.46
C ASN A 110 33.67 -16.89 -11.38
N PRO A 111 32.93 -17.76 -10.67
CA PRO A 111 33.36 -19.14 -10.48
C PRO A 111 33.09 -20.01 -11.72
N PRO A 112 33.86 -21.10 -11.93
CA PRO A 112 33.53 -22.10 -12.95
C PRO A 112 32.14 -22.70 -12.76
N LYS A 113 31.46 -23.02 -13.88
CA LYS A 113 30.14 -23.66 -13.86
C LYS A 113 30.13 -24.90 -12.98
N GLY A 114 29.11 -25.01 -12.12
CA GLY A 114 28.92 -26.15 -11.22
C GLY A 114 29.75 -26.09 -9.95
N THR A 115 30.49 -25.01 -9.70
CA THR A 115 31.16 -24.78 -8.41
C THR A 115 30.09 -24.72 -7.31
N GLU A 116 30.35 -25.44 -6.22
CA GLU A 116 29.47 -25.49 -5.04
C GLU A 116 29.52 -24.15 -4.29
N ALA A 117 28.35 -23.52 -4.10
CA ALA A 117 28.23 -22.34 -3.24
C ALA A 117 28.08 -22.81 -1.79
N LYS A 118 29.02 -22.39 -0.93
CA LYS A 118 29.03 -22.77 0.49
C LYS A 118 28.14 -21.88 1.36
N MET A 119 27.83 -20.68 0.88
CA MET A 119 27.04 -19.68 1.62
C MET A 119 27.74 -19.21 2.92
N LEU A 120 29.08 -19.18 2.95
CA LEU A 120 29.87 -18.87 4.16
C LEU A 120 30.59 -17.51 4.11
N GLY A 121 30.37 -16.71 3.06
CA GLY A 121 31.07 -15.45 2.85
C GLY A 121 30.32 -14.19 3.29
N PHE A 122 29.07 -14.29 3.76
CA PHE A 122 28.20 -13.12 4.01
C PHE A 122 28.75 -12.19 5.08
N LEU A 123 29.20 -12.74 6.21
CA LEU A 123 29.76 -11.95 7.32
C LEU A 123 31.08 -11.26 6.91
N GLN A 124 31.95 -11.98 6.19
CA GLN A 124 33.23 -11.45 5.69
C GLN A 124 33.00 -10.33 4.68
N ASN A 125 32.09 -10.55 3.72
CA ASN A 125 31.74 -9.59 2.68
C ASN A 125 31.11 -8.33 3.28
N TYR A 126 30.11 -8.47 4.16
CA TYR A 126 29.45 -7.33 4.79
C TYR A 126 30.41 -6.50 5.64
N ALA A 127 31.35 -7.13 6.35
CA ALA A 127 32.36 -6.40 7.10
C ALA A 127 33.22 -5.46 6.24
N SER A 128 33.30 -5.66 4.92
CA SER A 128 34.16 -4.86 4.04
C SER A 128 33.76 -3.38 3.93
N HIS A 129 32.56 -2.98 4.37
CA HIS A 129 32.20 -1.56 4.52
C HIS A 129 33.09 -0.78 5.50
N TRP A 130 33.69 -1.47 6.48
CA TRP A 130 34.42 -0.83 7.57
C TRP A 130 35.93 -1.07 7.47
N SER A 131 36.72 -0.01 7.45
CA SER A 131 38.19 -0.10 7.51
C SER A 131 38.70 -0.46 8.91
N SER A 132 38.01 -0.01 9.96
CA SER A 132 38.29 -0.32 11.38
C SER A 132 37.11 -1.03 12.04
N LEU A 133 37.38 -1.95 12.96
CA LEU A 133 36.34 -2.73 13.66
C LEU A 133 36.33 -2.40 15.16
N GLY A 134 35.33 -1.62 15.60
CA GLY A 134 34.97 -1.42 16.99
C GLY A 134 33.75 -2.25 17.39
N GLU A 135 33.35 -2.17 18.67
CA GLU A 135 32.23 -2.96 19.20
C GLU A 135 30.91 -2.72 18.45
N ASN A 136 30.62 -1.47 18.08
CA ASN A 136 29.41 -1.10 17.36
C ASN A 136 29.41 -1.64 15.93
N GLU A 137 30.56 -1.57 15.24
CA GLU A 137 30.70 -2.15 13.90
C GLU A 137 30.51 -3.66 13.95
N LEU A 138 31.10 -4.37 14.92
CA LEU A 138 30.94 -5.82 15.05
C LEU A 138 29.49 -6.21 15.35
N LYS A 139 28.78 -5.44 16.19
CA LYS A 139 27.34 -5.61 16.44
C LYS A 139 26.52 -5.40 15.17
N THR A 140 26.86 -4.40 14.36
CA THR A 140 26.18 -4.11 13.07
C THR A 140 26.44 -5.23 12.06
N ILE A 141 27.69 -5.65 11.92
CA ILE A 141 28.12 -6.71 10.99
C ILE A 141 27.38 -8.03 11.29
N SER A 142 27.22 -8.38 12.56
CA SER A 142 26.53 -9.63 12.95
C SER A 142 25.06 -9.68 12.50
N GLN A 143 24.42 -8.51 12.29
CA GLN A 143 23.01 -8.42 11.89
C GLN A 143 22.72 -9.06 10.53
N VAL A 144 23.70 -9.18 9.62
CA VAL A 144 23.49 -9.85 8.32
C VAL A 144 23.11 -11.33 8.49
N MET A 145 23.47 -11.93 9.62
CA MET A 145 23.13 -13.31 10.00
C MET A 145 21.84 -13.40 10.84
N HIS A 146 21.14 -12.30 11.06
CA HIS A 146 19.87 -12.30 11.79
C HIS A 146 18.69 -12.40 10.81
N ALA A 147 17.70 -13.19 11.18
CA ALA A 147 16.46 -13.33 10.42
C ALA A 147 15.27 -12.79 11.22
N TYR A 148 14.36 -12.09 10.56
CA TYR A 148 13.09 -11.66 11.13
C TYR A 148 12.26 -12.90 11.52
N ARG A 149 11.64 -12.81 12.69
CA ARG A 149 10.67 -13.81 13.14
C ARG A 149 9.30 -13.48 12.54
N PRO A 150 8.33 -14.40 12.54
CA PRO A 150 6.97 -14.10 12.08
C PRO A 150 6.34 -12.91 12.80
N VAL A 151 6.65 -12.74 14.08
CA VAL A 151 6.23 -11.58 14.86
C VAL A 151 6.87 -10.29 14.34
N ASP A 152 8.09 -10.34 13.78
CA ASP A 152 8.81 -9.17 13.26
C ASP A 152 8.28 -8.61 11.95
N VAL A 153 7.73 -9.46 11.09
CA VAL A 153 7.08 -9.12 9.82
C VAL A 153 5.68 -9.77 9.76
N PRO A 154 4.75 -9.34 10.63
CA PRO A 154 3.48 -10.04 10.87
C PRO A 154 2.52 -10.02 9.67
N VAL A 155 2.57 -9.00 8.82
CA VAL A 155 1.78 -8.88 7.59
C VAL A 155 2.35 -9.82 6.53
N LEU A 156 3.65 -9.75 6.23
CA LEU A 156 4.29 -10.65 5.25
C LEU A 156 4.14 -12.12 5.67
N SER A 157 4.44 -12.43 6.93
CA SER A 157 4.29 -13.79 7.49
C SER A 157 2.83 -14.24 7.56
N GLY A 158 1.93 -13.32 7.89
CA GLY A 158 0.48 -13.56 7.91
C GLY A 158 -0.05 -13.92 6.52
N LEU A 159 0.37 -13.21 5.47
CA LEU A 159 0.01 -13.51 4.08
C LEU A 159 0.61 -14.85 3.63
N ALA A 160 1.87 -15.12 3.95
CA ALA A 160 2.54 -16.37 3.63
C ALA A 160 1.88 -17.60 4.28
N ARG A 161 1.53 -17.52 5.58
CA ARG A 161 0.81 -18.58 6.30
C ARG A 161 -0.66 -18.66 5.93
N GLY A 162 -1.28 -17.51 5.67
CA GLY A 162 -2.67 -17.41 5.29
C GLY A 162 -2.96 -18.01 3.92
N TYR A 163 -1.95 -18.08 3.04
CA TYR A 163 -2.11 -18.57 1.67
C TYR A 163 -0.94 -19.47 1.26
N ALA A 164 -0.16 -19.09 0.24
CA ALA A 164 0.98 -19.87 -0.24
C ALA A 164 2.28 -19.07 -0.26
N VAL A 165 3.38 -19.74 0.04
CA VAL A 165 4.74 -19.23 -0.10
C VAL A 165 5.57 -20.21 -0.95
N SER A 166 6.48 -19.70 -1.77
CA SER A 166 7.53 -20.51 -2.38
C SER A 166 8.80 -20.46 -1.54
N ASP A 167 9.32 -21.63 -1.15
CA ASP A 167 10.60 -21.75 -0.46
C ASP A 167 11.77 -22.09 -1.40
N MET A 168 11.48 -22.17 -2.71
CA MET A 168 12.42 -22.49 -3.79
C MET A 168 12.21 -21.53 -4.97
N TRP A 169 12.11 -20.23 -4.67
CA TRP A 169 12.09 -19.14 -5.65
C TRP A 169 13.41 -18.37 -5.57
N PHE A 170 14.10 -18.20 -6.70
CA PHE A 170 15.41 -17.58 -6.77
C PHE A 170 15.35 -16.28 -7.55
N SER A 171 16.18 -15.30 -7.19
CA SER A 171 16.40 -14.17 -8.10
C SER A 171 16.99 -14.70 -9.41
N SER A 172 16.65 -14.04 -10.52
CA SER A 172 17.03 -14.57 -11.83
C SER A 172 18.54 -14.56 -12.01
N VAL A 173 19.23 -13.56 -11.48
CA VAL A 173 20.69 -13.46 -11.57
C VAL A 173 21.28 -13.08 -10.21
N PRO A 174 22.51 -13.52 -9.90
CA PRO A 174 23.16 -13.31 -8.60
C PRO A 174 23.71 -11.88 -8.48
N THR A 175 22.83 -10.88 -8.53
CA THR A 175 23.19 -9.46 -8.54
C THR A 175 22.02 -8.55 -8.19
N MET A 176 22.24 -7.25 -8.33
CA MET A 176 21.41 -6.14 -7.89
C MET A 176 20.08 -5.97 -8.66
N THR A 177 19.32 -4.98 -8.20
CA THR A 177 18.00 -4.57 -8.67
C THR A 177 17.81 -4.51 -10.17
N ASN A 178 18.60 -3.71 -10.91
CA ASN A 178 18.25 -3.36 -12.30
C ASN A 178 18.19 -4.62 -13.19
N SER A 179 19.15 -5.52 -13.01
CA SER A 179 19.20 -6.75 -13.78
C SER A 179 18.06 -7.70 -13.42
N ASN A 180 17.74 -7.88 -12.14
CA ASN A 180 16.63 -8.74 -11.73
C ASN A 180 15.25 -8.16 -12.07
N ARG A 181 15.06 -6.84 -11.96
CA ARG A 181 13.90 -6.10 -12.48
C ARG A 181 13.78 -6.30 -14.00
N ALA A 182 14.89 -6.24 -14.74
CA ALA A 182 14.90 -6.51 -16.18
C ALA A 182 14.44 -7.94 -16.50
N PHE A 183 14.94 -8.94 -15.79
CA PHE A 183 14.48 -10.33 -15.93
C PHE A 183 12.99 -10.49 -15.61
N SER A 184 12.47 -9.78 -14.61
CA SER A 184 11.07 -9.90 -14.19
C SER A 184 10.04 -9.39 -15.20
N LEU A 185 10.48 -8.53 -16.12
CA LEU A 185 9.59 -7.90 -17.10
C LEU A 185 9.96 -8.20 -18.55
N ALA A 186 11.21 -8.58 -18.84
CA ALA A 186 11.71 -8.84 -20.20
C ALA A 186 12.44 -10.18 -20.36
N GLY A 187 12.71 -10.92 -19.28
CA GLY A 187 13.40 -12.20 -19.35
C GLY A 187 14.91 -12.12 -19.64
N THR A 188 15.48 -10.90 -19.68
CA THR A 188 16.89 -10.65 -19.99
C THR A 188 17.33 -9.30 -19.41
N SER A 189 18.60 -9.22 -19.00
CA SER A 189 19.28 -7.95 -18.67
C SER A 189 20.27 -7.51 -19.77
N MET A 190 20.18 -8.13 -20.96
CA MET A 190 21.07 -7.83 -22.10
C MET A 190 22.56 -7.95 -21.76
N GLY A 191 22.94 -8.98 -20.99
CA GLY A 191 24.34 -9.24 -20.64
C GLY A 191 24.87 -8.45 -19.45
N ARG A 192 24.02 -7.62 -18.81
CA ARG A 192 24.39 -6.79 -17.67
C ARG A 192 24.09 -7.48 -16.34
N VAL A 193 24.95 -7.25 -15.37
CA VAL A 193 24.77 -7.60 -13.96
C VAL A 193 25.06 -6.41 -13.03
N ASP A 194 25.86 -5.43 -13.46
CA ASP A 194 26.12 -4.24 -12.66
C ASP A 194 25.09 -3.13 -12.91
N ASN A 195 24.68 -2.44 -11.83
CA ASN A 195 23.93 -1.21 -11.85
C ASN A 195 24.87 -0.04 -12.23
N LYS A 196 24.38 0.89 -13.05
CA LYS A 196 25.14 2.06 -13.47
C LYS A 196 25.06 3.20 -12.46
N GLU A 197 26.19 3.50 -11.82
CA GLU A 197 26.36 4.64 -10.92
C GLU A 197 26.46 6.00 -11.64
N PRO A 198 26.08 7.14 -11.01
CA PRO A 198 25.61 7.29 -9.62
C PRO A 198 24.08 7.23 -9.41
N LEU A 199 23.29 6.86 -10.42
CA LEU A 199 21.82 7.02 -10.39
C LEU A 199 21.05 5.86 -11.03
N ALA A 200 21.61 4.65 -11.10
CA ALA A 200 20.96 3.46 -11.66
C ALA A 200 20.31 3.69 -13.05
N ASN A 201 20.95 4.47 -13.93
CA ASN A 201 20.42 4.87 -15.25
C ASN A 201 20.57 3.77 -16.32
N ASP A 202 20.34 2.52 -15.95
CA ASP A 202 20.36 1.41 -16.89
C ASP A 202 19.07 1.40 -17.70
N GLN A 203 19.24 1.32 -19.02
CA GLN A 203 18.13 1.19 -19.95
C GLN A 203 18.27 -0.10 -20.75
N TYR A 204 17.21 -0.89 -20.79
CA TYR A 204 17.12 -2.16 -21.48
C TYR A 204 16.26 -1.98 -22.72
N ASP A 205 16.91 -1.82 -23.87
CA ASP A 205 16.23 -1.70 -25.17
C ASP A 205 15.76 -3.07 -25.66
N THR A 206 14.72 -3.59 -25.01
CA THR A 206 14.12 -4.89 -25.29
C THR A 206 12.62 -4.83 -25.11
N ASP A 207 11.91 -5.76 -25.77
CA ASP A 207 10.50 -5.99 -25.52
C ASP A 207 10.31 -6.49 -24.09
N THR A 208 9.17 -6.10 -23.50
CA THR A 208 8.71 -6.53 -22.18
C THR A 208 7.46 -7.39 -22.31
N VAL A 209 7.02 -8.00 -21.21
CA VAL A 209 5.74 -8.73 -21.13
C VAL A 209 4.57 -7.91 -21.69
N TRP A 210 4.55 -6.59 -21.49
CA TRP A 210 3.50 -5.73 -22.01
C TRP A 210 3.50 -5.61 -23.54
N HIS A 211 4.67 -5.68 -24.19
CA HIS A 211 4.75 -5.74 -25.65
C HIS A 211 4.13 -7.04 -26.18
N VAL A 212 4.39 -8.16 -25.50
CA VAL A 212 3.80 -9.46 -25.82
C VAL A 212 2.28 -9.44 -25.61
N LEU A 213 1.79 -8.85 -24.53
CA LEU A 213 0.37 -8.71 -24.26
C LEU A 213 -0.31 -7.84 -25.32
N GLU A 214 0.20 -6.63 -25.58
CA GLU A 214 -0.39 -5.67 -26.54
C GLU A 214 -0.43 -6.23 -27.97
N ARG A 215 0.66 -6.85 -28.45
CA ARG A 215 0.68 -7.45 -29.81
C ARG A 215 -0.25 -8.64 -29.98
N ASN A 216 -0.66 -9.28 -28.88
CA ASN A 216 -1.66 -10.34 -28.84
C ASN A 216 -3.06 -9.84 -28.45
N GLY A 217 -3.30 -8.52 -28.47
CA GLY A 217 -4.62 -7.92 -28.24
C GLY A 217 -5.00 -7.73 -26.77
N TYR A 218 -4.12 -8.03 -25.82
CA TYR A 218 -4.37 -7.85 -24.39
C TYR A 218 -3.94 -6.47 -23.92
N LYS A 219 -4.91 -5.55 -23.89
CA LYS A 219 -4.72 -4.13 -23.60
C LYS A 219 -5.19 -3.72 -22.20
N ASP A 220 -5.59 -4.65 -21.36
CA ASP A 220 -6.16 -4.32 -20.05
C ASP A 220 -5.11 -4.52 -18.95
N TRP A 221 -4.20 -3.55 -18.84
CA TRP A 221 -3.12 -3.57 -17.87
C TRP A 221 -2.75 -2.16 -17.40
N ALA A 222 -2.16 -2.06 -16.20
CA ALA A 222 -1.57 -0.84 -15.68
C ALA A 222 -0.39 -1.14 -14.73
N VAL A 223 0.49 -0.14 -14.60
CA VAL A 223 1.53 -0.02 -13.59
C VAL A 223 1.11 1.07 -12.61
N PHE A 224 1.15 0.76 -11.33
CA PHE A 224 0.85 1.66 -10.23
C PHE A 224 2.13 2.00 -9.48
N TYR A 225 2.41 3.29 -9.29
CA TYR A 225 3.65 3.78 -8.69
C TYR A 225 3.37 4.85 -7.64
N HIS A 226 4.27 5.00 -6.67
CA HIS A 226 4.17 6.05 -5.65
C HIS A 226 4.74 7.38 -6.13
N GLU A 227 5.92 7.35 -6.74
CA GLU A 227 6.67 8.56 -7.11
C GLU A 227 7.46 8.38 -8.40
N ALA A 228 7.78 9.50 -9.05
CA ALA A 228 8.71 9.50 -10.16
C ALA A 228 10.12 9.17 -9.66
N PHE A 229 10.92 8.52 -10.50
CA PHE A 229 12.25 8.05 -10.11
C PHE A 229 13.33 8.88 -10.82
N PRO A 230 14.13 9.68 -10.08
CA PRO A 230 15.36 10.26 -10.61
C PRO A 230 16.33 9.15 -11.06
N PRO A 231 16.91 9.20 -12.27
CA PRO A 231 17.09 10.37 -13.12
C PRO A 231 16.04 10.53 -14.24
N PHE A 232 14.96 9.74 -14.25
CA PHE A 232 14.02 9.66 -15.37
C PHE A 232 12.98 10.79 -15.42
N GLY A 233 13.24 11.92 -14.75
CA GLY A 233 12.36 13.08 -14.73
C GLY A 233 11.02 12.77 -14.04
N SER A 234 9.91 12.92 -14.76
CA SER A 234 8.56 12.65 -14.25
C SER A 234 8.12 11.18 -14.38
N LYS A 235 8.99 10.29 -14.89
CA LYS A 235 8.64 8.89 -15.12
C LYS A 235 8.94 8.03 -13.87
N PRO A 236 8.11 7.02 -13.57
CA PRO A 236 8.46 5.99 -12.58
C PRO A 236 9.60 5.10 -13.08
N TYR A 237 10.24 4.38 -12.16
CA TYR A 237 11.45 3.60 -12.43
C TYR A 237 11.22 2.60 -13.58
N THR A 238 10.17 1.80 -13.49
CA THR A 238 9.82 0.78 -14.50
C THR A 238 9.69 1.37 -15.92
N ARG A 239 9.10 2.56 -16.07
CA ARG A 239 8.99 3.22 -17.37
C ARG A 239 10.33 3.78 -17.85
N GLY A 240 11.15 4.25 -16.93
CA GLY A 240 12.48 4.81 -17.20
C GLY A 240 13.48 3.79 -17.73
N ILE A 241 13.51 2.59 -17.13
CA ILE A 241 14.48 1.53 -17.49
C ILE A 241 14.13 0.77 -18.78
N PHE A 242 12.89 0.87 -19.28
CA PHE A 242 12.44 0.21 -20.51
C PHE A 242 11.98 1.23 -21.57
N PRO A 243 12.91 1.82 -22.34
CA PRO A 243 12.59 2.86 -23.32
C PRO A 243 11.61 2.39 -24.41
N ARG A 244 11.54 1.09 -24.73
CA ARG A 244 10.58 0.57 -25.72
C ARG A 244 9.12 0.70 -25.29
N LEU A 245 8.82 0.85 -24.00
CA LEU A 245 7.45 1.08 -23.54
C LEU A 245 6.80 2.31 -24.19
N GLU A 246 7.60 3.31 -24.57
CA GLU A 246 7.11 4.50 -25.28
C GLU A 246 6.54 4.19 -26.68
N GLN A 247 6.83 3.01 -27.22
CA GLN A 247 6.27 2.53 -28.50
C GLN A 247 4.87 1.94 -28.33
N LEU A 248 4.44 1.65 -27.09
CA LEU A 248 3.11 1.11 -26.83
C LEU A 248 2.04 2.21 -26.92
N PRO A 249 0.87 1.90 -27.50
CA PRO A 249 -0.19 2.89 -27.66
C PRO A 249 -0.75 3.29 -26.30
N ASN A 250 -1.00 4.60 -26.14
CA ASN A 250 -1.56 5.18 -24.92
C ASN A 250 -0.72 4.87 -23.66
N ILE A 251 0.61 4.86 -23.75
CA ILE A 251 1.47 4.47 -22.60
C ILE A 251 1.25 5.34 -21.35
N ASP A 252 0.99 6.64 -21.47
CA ASP A 252 0.67 7.53 -20.34
C ASP A 252 -0.59 7.09 -19.58
N SER A 253 -1.46 6.35 -20.27
CA SER A 253 -2.70 5.78 -19.75
C SER A 253 -2.49 4.57 -18.84
N ARG A 254 -1.30 3.98 -18.93
CA ARG A 254 -0.95 2.73 -18.28
C ARG A 254 -0.21 2.94 -16.97
N PHE A 255 0.25 4.14 -16.68
CA PHE A 255 1.00 4.45 -15.47
C PHE A 255 0.14 5.35 -14.58
N MET A 256 -0.25 4.86 -13.41
CA MET A 256 -1.14 5.54 -12.47
C MET A 256 -0.57 5.59 -11.06
N THR A 257 -1.08 6.47 -10.21
CA THR A 257 -0.64 6.56 -8.82
C THR A 257 -1.22 5.44 -7.95
N MET A 258 -0.57 5.18 -6.82
CA MET A 258 -1.07 4.21 -5.84
C MET A 258 -2.42 4.59 -5.21
N ASP A 259 -2.76 5.87 -5.11
CA ASP A 259 -4.12 6.29 -4.70
C ASP A 259 -5.19 5.79 -5.68
N ARG A 260 -4.85 5.72 -6.98
CA ARG A 260 -5.72 5.14 -8.01
C ARG A 260 -5.79 3.63 -7.90
N PHE A 261 -4.68 2.95 -7.60
CA PHE A 261 -4.71 1.53 -7.27
C PHE A 261 -5.71 1.24 -6.15
N PHE A 262 -5.60 1.93 -5.01
CA PHE A 262 -6.47 1.68 -3.85
C PHE A 262 -7.95 1.92 -4.19
N SER A 263 -8.27 3.04 -4.85
CA SER A 263 -9.65 3.33 -5.27
C SER A 263 -10.20 2.27 -6.24
N MET A 264 -9.39 1.80 -7.20
CA MET A 264 -9.80 0.78 -8.16
C MET A 264 -9.94 -0.60 -7.52
N ALA A 265 -9.03 -0.97 -6.61
CA ALA A 265 -9.09 -2.20 -5.83
C ALA A 265 -10.37 -2.25 -4.97
N GLU A 266 -10.64 -1.18 -4.23
CA GLU A 266 -11.79 -1.08 -3.32
C GLU A 266 -13.13 -1.15 -4.07
N THR A 267 -13.17 -0.65 -5.31
CA THR A 267 -14.37 -0.68 -6.16
C THR A 267 -14.46 -1.92 -7.05
N GLY A 268 -13.42 -2.77 -7.09
CA GLY A 268 -13.37 -3.95 -7.96
C GLY A 268 -13.23 -3.61 -9.45
N SER A 269 -12.57 -2.49 -9.77
CA SER A 269 -12.42 -1.96 -11.14
C SER A 269 -10.97 -2.02 -11.66
N LEU A 270 -10.08 -2.76 -10.99
CA LEU A 270 -8.69 -2.93 -11.42
C LEU A 270 -8.59 -3.50 -12.85
N PRO A 271 -7.53 -3.15 -13.61
CA PRO A 271 -7.23 -3.83 -14.86
C PRO A 271 -6.98 -5.32 -14.63
N SER A 272 -7.05 -6.11 -15.71
CA SER A 272 -6.71 -7.53 -15.67
C SER A 272 -5.30 -7.77 -15.12
N PHE A 273 -4.30 -7.01 -15.58
CA PHE A 273 -2.94 -7.10 -15.05
C PHE A 273 -2.50 -5.78 -14.42
N SER A 274 -2.22 -5.81 -13.12
CA SER A 274 -1.75 -4.67 -12.34
C SER A 274 -0.35 -4.96 -11.80
N TYR A 275 0.63 -4.11 -12.11
CA TYR A 275 1.97 -4.18 -11.54
C TYR A 275 2.16 -3.01 -10.58
N ILE A 276 2.70 -3.26 -9.38
CA ILE A 276 2.90 -2.26 -8.34
C ILE A 276 4.40 -2.08 -8.11
N GLU A 277 4.82 -0.84 -8.24
CA GLU A 277 6.13 -0.35 -7.83
C GLU A 277 5.99 0.37 -6.47
N PRO A 278 6.71 -0.08 -5.43
CA PRO A 278 6.70 0.59 -4.13
C PRO A 278 7.36 1.97 -4.22
N LYS A 279 7.27 2.71 -3.12
CA LYS A 279 8.07 3.90 -2.90
C LYS A 279 9.49 3.49 -2.55
N TRP A 280 10.44 3.97 -3.33
CA TRP A 280 11.85 3.62 -3.19
C TRP A 280 12.45 4.22 -1.91
N GLY A 281 13.20 3.40 -1.19
CA GLY A 281 13.96 3.79 -0.01
C GLY A 281 15.44 4.01 -0.31
N GLY A 282 16.19 4.38 0.73
CA GLY A 282 17.65 4.43 0.68
C GLY A 282 18.23 5.76 0.21
N ALA A 283 19.54 5.76 -0.06
CA ALA A 283 20.31 6.97 -0.36
C ALA A 283 20.31 7.30 -1.86
N LEU A 284 19.12 7.53 -2.45
CA LEU A 284 19.00 7.92 -3.86
C LEU A 284 19.73 9.24 -4.21
N LEU A 285 20.08 10.04 -3.18
CA LEU A 285 20.77 11.33 -3.29
C LEU A 285 21.92 11.50 -2.28
N GLY A 286 22.65 10.43 -1.96
CA GLY A 286 23.99 10.47 -1.33
C GLY A 286 24.16 11.12 0.05
N ALA A 287 23.11 11.70 0.65
CA ALA A 287 23.19 12.32 1.98
C ALA A 287 21.87 12.35 2.77
N ILE A 288 20.71 12.18 2.11
CA ILE A 288 19.40 12.15 2.77
C ILE A 288 18.78 10.77 2.55
N PRO A 289 18.60 9.95 3.60
CA PRO A 289 17.89 8.68 3.46
C PRO A 289 16.43 8.96 3.11
N ILE A 290 15.99 8.49 1.94
CA ILE A 290 14.59 8.49 1.56
C ILE A 290 13.93 7.31 2.27
N ARG A 291 12.83 7.58 2.98
CA ARG A 291 12.01 6.54 3.60
C ARG A 291 11.13 5.92 2.52
N GLY A 292 11.47 4.69 2.13
CA GLY A 292 10.72 3.84 1.21
C GLY A 292 9.76 2.91 1.94
N ASN A 293 8.86 2.30 1.20
CA ASN A 293 7.97 1.22 1.67
C ASN A 293 8.23 -0.09 0.90
N ASP A 294 9.46 -0.25 0.46
CA ASP A 294 9.93 -1.27 -0.46
C ASP A 294 10.63 -2.45 0.22
N TYR A 295 10.93 -2.40 1.53
CA TYR A 295 11.74 -3.37 2.33
C TYR A 295 13.27 -3.30 2.16
N HIS A 296 13.80 -2.38 1.35
CA HIS A 296 15.25 -2.28 1.08
C HIS A 296 16.07 -2.06 2.37
N PRO A 297 17.11 -2.85 2.67
CA PRO A 297 18.07 -2.56 3.75
C PRO A 297 18.86 -1.28 3.48
N ASN A 298 19.12 -0.40 4.43
CA ASN A 298 18.82 -0.39 5.85
C ASN A 298 17.52 0.35 6.19
N GLY A 299 16.56 0.37 5.26
CA GLY A 299 15.23 0.90 5.46
C GLY A 299 14.42 0.08 6.45
N ASP A 300 13.47 0.76 7.10
CA ASP A 300 12.54 0.16 8.05
C ASP A 300 11.47 -0.66 7.33
N VAL A 301 11.34 -1.94 7.67
CA VAL A 301 10.37 -2.84 7.01
C VAL A 301 8.91 -2.53 7.39
N THR A 302 8.65 -1.74 8.44
CA THR A 302 7.28 -1.48 8.91
C THR A 302 6.42 -0.72 7.90
N ASP A 303 7.02 0.14 7.07
CA ASP A 303 6.30 0.80 5.99
C ASP A 303 5.88 -0.16 4.89
N GLY A 304 6.74 -1.12 4.57
CA GLY A 304 6.43 -2.20 3.64
C GLY A 304 5.32 -3.10 4.17
N GLU A 305 5.35 -3.43 5.46
CA GLU A 305 4.27 -4.15 6.15
C GLU A 305 2.94 -3.39 6.04
N ALA A 306 2.94 -2.08 6.29
CA ALA A 306 1.76 -1.23 6.18
C ALA A 306 1.23 -1.16 4.73
N LEU A 307 2.13 -1.10 3.73
CA LEU A 307 1.75 -1.13 2.31
C LEU A 307 1.08 -2.47 1.96
N LEU A 308 1.67 -3.60 2.35
CA LEU A 308 1.13 -4.93 2.05
C LEU A 308 -0.25 -5.13 2.71
N GLU A 309 -0.41 -4.69 3.96
CA GLU A 309 -1.70 -4.74 4.65
C GLU A 309 -2.74 -3.89 3.89
N ARG A 310 -2.38 -2.65 3.51
CA ARG A 310 -3.28 -1.77 2.78
C ARG A 310 -3.68 -2.35 1.42
N ILE A 311 -2.75 -2.97 0.68
CA ILE A 311 -3.04 -3.65 -0.59
C ILE A 311 -4.04 -4.78 -0.36
N TYR A 312 -3.77 -5.70 0.57
CA TYR A 312 -4.66 -6.81 0.86
C TYR A 312 -6.07 -6.34 1.27
N LEU A 313 -6.15 -5.37 2.18
CA LEU A 313 -7.43 -4.84 2.65
C LEU A 313 -8.20 -4.13 1.53
N SER A 314 -7.52 -3.42 0.63
CA SER A 314 -8.15 -2.75 -0.51
C SER A 314 -8.71 -3.77 -1.52
N LEU A 315 -7.92 -4.81 -1.84
CA LEU A 315 -8.34 -5.87 -2.75
C LEU A 315 -9.51 -6.70 -2.20
N SER A 316 -9.52 -6.97 -0.90
CA SER A 316 -10.56 -7.78 -0.25
C SER A 316 -11.87 -7.02 0.00
N ARG A 317 -11.95 -5.70 -0.24
CA ARG A 317 -13.17 -4.92 -0.04
C ARG A 317 -14.30 -5.34 -0.96
N ASN A 318 -14.04 -5.39 -2.25
CA ASN A 318 -15.03 -5.85 -3.21
C ASN A 318 -14.96 -7.38 -3.27
N LYS A 319 -15.83 -8.04 -2.53
CA LYS A 319 -15.87 -9.50 -2.44
C LYS A 319 -15.90 -10.19 -3.80
N ALA A 320 -16.71 -9.69 -4.74
CA ALA A 320 -16.85 -10.31 -6.07
C ALA A 320 -15.54 -10.23 -6.87
N ALA A 321 -14.83 -9.10 -6.81
CA ALA A 321 -13.52 -8.95 -7.45
C ALA A 321 -12.43 -9.75 -6.73
N TRP A 322 -12.44 -9.75 -5.39
CA TRP A 322 -11.47 -10.47 -4.55
C TRP A 322 -11.46 -11.97 -4.83
N GLU A 323 -12.64 -12.58 -4.97
CA GLU A 323 -12.82 -13.99 -5.30
C GLU A 323 -12.21 -14.39 -6.67
N GLN A 324 -11.89 -13.41 -7.51
CA GLN A 324 -11.30 -13.57 -8.84
C GLN A 324 -9.91 -12.91 -8.96
N THR A 325 -9.26 -12.59 -7.83
CA THR A 325 -7.96 -11.92 -7.80
C THR A 325 -6.86 -12.86 -7.33
N LEU A 326 -5.69 -12.76 -7.97
CA LEU A 326 -4.43 -13.32 -7.50
C LEU A 326 -3.45 -12.18 -7.25
N LEU A 327 -3.03 -12.01 -6.00
CA LEU A 327 -1.93 -11.12 -5.62
C LEU A 327 -0.63 -11.93 -5.51
N VAL A 328 0.42 -11.47 -6.19
CA VAL A 328 1.78 -11.99 -6.15
C VAL A 328 2.65 -10.95 -5.45
N ILE A 329 3.25 -11.34 -4.33
CA ILE A 329 4.21 -10.51 -3.59
C ILE A 329 5.58 -11.14 -3.80
N THR A 330 6.50 -10.42 -4.40
CA THR A 330 7.86 -10.90 -4.66
C THR A 330 8.87 -9.79 -4.40
N PHE A 331 10.13 -10.19 -4.27
CA PHE A 331 11.27 -9.30 -4.20
C PHE A 331 12.05 -9.42 -5.52
N ASP A 332 12.86 -8.43 -5.82
CA ASP A 332 13.75 -8.42 -6.96
C ASP A 332 15.06 -9.20 -6.68
N GLU A 333 15.68 -9.03 -5.52
CA GLU A 333 16.87 -9.78 -5.09
C GLU A 333 17.05 -9.80 -3.55
N HIS A 334 18.17 -10.32 -3.05
CA HIS A 334 18.36 -10.62 -1.63
C HIS A 334 18.95 -9.48 -0.79
N GLY A 335 19.44 -8.40 -1.40
CA GLY A 335 19.96 -7.21 -0.70
C GLY A 335 21.22 -7.48 0.10
N GLY A 336 22.01 -8.48 -0.33
CA GLY A 336 23.15 -9.01 0.44
C GLY A 336 22.78 -9.67 1.78
N THR A 337 21.50 -9.85 2.10
CA THR A 337 21.06 -10.54 3.33
C THR A 337 21.24 -12.05 3.23
N TYR A 338 21.50 -12.72 4.36
CA TYR A 338 21.84 -14.14 4.38
C TYR A 338 20.70 -15.05 3.90
N ASP A 339 21.07 -16.08 3.12
CA ASP A 339 20.24 -17.25 2.83
C ASP A 339 21.12 -18.51 2.79
N HIS A 340 20.59 -19.63 3.30
CA HIS A 340 21.34 -20.87 3.45
C HIS A 340 21.31 -21.78 2.23
N VAL A 341 20.41 -21.58 1.27
CA VAL A 341 20.25 -22.51 0.14
C VAL A 341 21.09 -22.05 -1.05
N PRO A 342 22.03 -22.89 -1.52
CA PRO A 342 22.84 -22.61 -2.70
C PRO A 342 21.97 -22.39 -3.96
N PRO A 343 22.25 -21.33 -4.75
CA PRO A 343 21.53 -21.10 -6.01
C PRO A 343 21.89 -22.16 -7.08
N PRO A 344 20.90 -22.77 -7.75
CA PRO A 344 21.17 -23.79 -8.77
C PRO A 344 21.88 -23.27 -10.03
N TRP A 345 22.60 -24.16 -10.71
CA TRP A 345 23.22 -23.94 -12.02
C TRP A 345 22.35 -24.38 -13.21
N THR A 346 21.04 -24.56 -12.97
CA THR A 346 20.08 -25.03 -13.99
C THR A 346 19.41 -23.88 -14.75
N ALA A 347 19.88 -22.64 -14.56
CA ALA A 347 19.36 -21.49 -15.30
C ALA A 347 19.73 -21.60 -16.78
N ARG A 348 18.79 -21.21 -17.65
CA ARG A 348 19.04 -21.11 -19.09
C ARG A 348 19.40 -19.66 -19.44
N PRO A 349 20.51 -19.43 -20.17
CA PRO A 349 20.80 -18.11 -20.69
C PRO A 349 19.67 -17.61 -21.60
N PRO A 350 19.31 -16.31 -21.59
CA PRO A 350 18.20 -15.78 -22.38
C PRO A 350 18.31 -16.04 -23.89
N TRP A 351 19.53 -16.17 -24.40
CA TRP A 351 19.86 -16.44 -25.81
C TRP A 351 20.09 -17.94 -26.10
N GLY A 352 19.85 -18.83 -25.13
CA GLY A 352 20.09 -20.26 -25.29
C GLY A 352 21.56 -20.58 -25.57
N SER A 353 21.81 -21.37 -26.61
CA SER A 353 23.16 -21.73 -27.07
C SER A 353 23.79 -20.74 -28.06
N ALA A 354 23.06 -19.70 -28.48
CA ALA A 354 23.57 -18.70 -29.40
C ALA A 354 24.58 -17.77 -28.70
N LYS A 355 25.46 -17.13 -29.47
CA LYS A 355 26.27 -16.02 -28.94
C LYS A 355 25.43 -14.74 -28.96
N PRO A 356 25.30 -13.99 -27.85
CA PRO A 356 24.57 -12.74 -27.85
C PRO A 356 25.31 -11.67 -28.68
N GLY A 357 24.55 -10.73 -29.25
CA GLY A 357 25.08 -9.60 -30.02
C GLY A 357 25.65 -8.46 -29.17
N PHE A 358 25.84 -8.68 -27.88
CA PHE A 358 26.35 -7.72 -26.90
C PHE A 358 27.37 -8.42 -25.99
N GLU A 359 28.21 -7.63 -25.33
CA GLU A 359 29.21 -8.13 -24.38
C GLU A 359 28.56 -8.56 -23.07
N LEU A 360 29.17 -9.56 -22.42
CA LEU A 360 28.75 -10.07 -21.13
C LEU A 360 29.62 -9.44 -20.04
N GLN A 361 29.01 -8.85 -19.01
CA GLN A 361 29.75 -8.36 -17.86
C GLN A 361 30.29 -9.52 -17.02
N HIS A 362 31.52 -9.36 -16.50
CA HIS A 362 32.25 -10.36 -15.68
C HIS A 362 32.36 -11.76 -16.31
N ASP A 363 32.26 -11.86 -17.63
CA ASP A 363 32.18 -13.13 -18.36
C ASP A 363 31.06 -14.07 -17.85
N PHE A 364 30.03 -13.52 -17.19
CA PHE A 364 28.93 -14.31 -16.64
C PHE A 364 28.06 -14.84 -17.77
N GLN A 365 27.87 -16.16 -17.82
CA GLN A 365 27.16 -16.82 -18.92
C GLN A 365 25.63 -16.87 -18.72
N PHE A 366 25.11 -16.33 -17.61
CA PHE A 366 23.67 -16.35 -17.28
C PHE A 366 23.10 -17.76 -17.12
N ASP A 367 23.93 -18.69 -16.68
CA ASP A 367 23.61 -20.11 -16.46
C ASP A 367 23.56 -20.51 -14.99
N ARG A 368 23.43 -19.52 -14.10
CA ARG A 368 23.17 -19.68 -12.66
C ARG A 368 22.08 -18.73 -12.19
N PHE A 369 21.26 -19.19 -11.26
CA PHE A 369 20.33 -18.31 -10.54
C PHE A 369 21.08 -17.43 -9.52
N GLY A 370 20.38 -16.42 -8.98
CA GLY A 370 20.79 -15.70 -7.79
C GLY A 370 20.21 -16.30 -6.52
N VAL A 371 20.42 -15.63 -5.38
CA VAL A 371 19.98 -16.09 -4.05
C VAL A 371 18.46 -16.22 -3.98
N ARG A 372 17.95 -17.08 -3.08
CA ARG A 372 16.50 -17.22 -2.88
C ARG A 372 15.88 -15.92 -2.39
N ILE A 373 14.68 -15.65 -2.89
CA ILE A 373 13.88 -14.48 -2.53
C ILE A 373 12.50 -14.92 -2.01
N PRO A 374 11.86 -14.12 -1.13
CA PRO A 374 10.48 -14.35 -0.74
C PRO A 374 9.57 -14.24 -1.96
N THR A 375 8.66 -15.21 -2.13
CA THR A 375 7.54 -15.07 -3.07
C THR A 375 6.28 -15.70 -2.48
N ILE A 376 5.24 -14.88 -2.35
CA ILE A 376 3.97 -15.22 -1.71
C ILE A 376 2.84 -15.05 -2.73
N LEU A 377 1.93 -16.02 -2.76
CA LEU A 377 0.77 -16.05 -3.64
C LEU A 377 -0.50 -16.00 -2.78
N VAL A 378 -1.32 -14.97 -2.99
CA VAL A 378 -2.45 -14.61 -2.14
C VAL A 378 -3.73 -14.59 -2.98
N SER A 379 -4.67 -15.46 -2.66
CA SER A 379 -5.98 -15.54 -3.30
C SER A 379 -6.92 -16.38 -2.44
N PRO A 380 -8.22 -16.06 -2.34
CA PRO A 380 -9.17 -16.91 -1.62
C PRO A 380 -9.31 -18.31 -2.24
N LEU A 381 -8.73 -18.54 -3.42
CA LEU A 381 -8.68 -19.85 -4.09
C LEU A 381 -7.49 -20.72 -3.67
N ILE A 382 -6.65 -20.24 -2.76
CA ILE A 382 -5.47 -20.94 -2.24
C ILE A 382 -5.77 -21.47 -0.83
N GLU A 383 -5.37 -22.71 -0.57
CA GLU A 383 -5.44 -23.29 0.77
C GLU A 383 -4.41 -22.62 1.68
N GLU A 384 -4.77 -22.38 2.94
CA GLU A 384 -3.83 -21.82 3.91
C GLU A 384 -2.64 -22.76 4.15
N ARG A 385 -1.53 -22.17 4.58
CA ARG A 385 -0.28 -22.85 4.93
C ARG A 385 0.25 -23.74 3.80
N THR A 386 0.16 -23.25 2.56
CA THR A 386 0.66 -23.94 1.37
C THR A 386 2.11 -23.55 1.10
N VAL A 387 2.97 -24.53 0.83
CA VAL A 387 4.31 -24.34 0.28
C VAL A 387 4.31 -24.79 -1.18
N LEU A 388 4.69 -23.89 -2.08
CA LEU A 388 4.74 -24.12 -3.51
C LEU A 388 6.19 -24.29 -3.98
N ARG A 389 6.44 -25.29 -4.82
CA ARG A 389 7.70 -25.57 -5.52
C ARG A 389 7.39 -25.89 -6.98
N SER A 390 8.40 -25.73 -7.83
CA SER A 390 8.28 -26.04 -9.25
C SER A 390 7.98 -27.52 -9.47
N THR A 391 7.11 -27.83 -10.42
CA THR A 391 6.85 -29.21 -10.87
C THR A 391 7.87 -29.69 -11.91
N THR A 392 8.85 -28.87 -12.24
CA THR A 392 9.92 -29.16 -13.21
C THR A 392 11.28 -29.19 -12.51
N SER A 393 12.32 -29.63 -13.21
CA SER A 393 13.70 -29.58 -12.70
C SER A 393 14.27 -28.16 -12.56
N THR A 394 13.59 -27.16 -13.12
CA THR A 394 13.96 -25.75 -13.04
C THR A 394 13.18 -25.11 -11.89
N PRO A 395 13.84 -24.44 -10.92
CA PRO A 395 13.13 -23.75 -9.85
C PRO A 395 12.37 -22.53 -10.38
N PHE A 396 11.55 -21.90 -9.55
CA PHE A 396 10.94 -20.63 -9.90
C PHE A 396 11.98 -19.50 -9.85
N ASP A 397 11.83 -18.54 -10.74
CA ASP A 397 12.51 -17.24 -10.74
C ASP A 397 11.57 -16.15 -11.26
N HIS A 398 12.03 -14.90 -11.39
CA HIS A 398 11.17 -13.81 -11.88
C HIS A 398 10.51 -14.10 -13.24
N THR A 399 11.16 -14.88 -14.13
CA THR A 399 10.59 -15.23 -15.43
C THR A 399 9.38 -16.16 -15.34
N SER A 400 9.19 -16.82 -14.19
CA SER A 400 8.01 -17.62 -13.87
C SER A 400 6.74 -16.76 -13.75
N VAL A 401 6.86 -15.48 -13.35
CA VAL A 401 5.74 -14.52 -13.38
C VAL A 401 5.34 -14.23 -14.83
N ILE A 402 6.29 -13.95 -15.70
CA ILE A 402 6.04 -13.70 -17.13
C ILE A 402 5.36 -14.91 -17.76
N ALA A 403 5.93 -16.11 -17.59
CA ALA A 403 5.39 -17.34 -18.16
C ALA A 403 3.95 -17.59 -17.68
N THR A 404 3.69 -17.43 -16.38
CA THR A 404 2.34 -17.62 -15.82
C THR A 404 1.34 -16.60 -16.36
N LEU A 405 1.72 -15.32 -16.52
CA LEU A 405 0.86 -14.29 -17.10
C LEU A 405 0.49 -14.59 -18.56
N LEU A 406 1.46 -15.02 -19.37
CA LEU A 406 1.24 -15.32 -20.78
C LEU A 406 0.40 -16.60 -20.96
N GLU A 407 0.62 -17.62 -20.13
CA GLU A 407 -0.24 -18.81 -20.10
C GLU A 407 -1.63 -18.50 -19.59
N TRP A 408 -1.77 -17.66 -18.56
CA TRP A 408 -3.06 -17.22 -18.06
C TRP A 408 -3.89 -16.58 -19.17
N LYS A 409 -3.28 -15.69 -19.98
CA LYS A 409 -3.92 -15.11 -21.17
C LYS A 409 -4.04 -16.06 -22.35
N GLY A 410 -3.52 -17.28 -22.28
CA GLY A 410 -3.60 -18.26 -23.35
C GLY A 410 -2.86 -17.90 -24.62
N ILE A 411 -1.82 -17.07 -24.50
CA ILE A 411 -0.92 -16.76 -25.59
C ILE A 411 -0.04 -17.98 -25.84
N ASP A 412 0.00 -18.44 -27.09
CA ASP A 412 0.83 -19.57 -27.50
C ASP A 412 2.31 -19.30 -27.17
N ARG A 413 2.99 -20.29 -26.60
CA ARG A 413 4.42 -20.19 -26.18
C ARG A 413 5.33 -19.75 -27.33
N SER A 414 5.02 -20.11 -28.56
CA SER A 414 5.77 -19.69 -29.75
C SER A 414 5.72 -18.17 -30.01
N LEU A 415 4.73 -17.47 -29.46
CA LEU A 415 4.52 -16.03 -29.62
C LEU A 415 5.10 -15.20 -28.46
N TRP A 416 5.69 -15.85 -27.45
CA TRP A 416 6.20 -15.16 -26.27
C TRP A 416 7.38 -14.27 -26.60
N GLY A 417 8.37 -14.76 -27.34
CA GLY A 417 9.45 -13.94 -27.90
C GLY A 417 10.26 -13.13 -26.87
N LEU A 418 10.40 -13.62 -25.64
CA LEU A 418 11.18 -13.00 -24.55
C LEU A 418 12.38 -13.86 -24.13
N GLY A 419 12.93 -14.63 -25.08
CA GLY A 419 14.12 -15.47 -24.89
C GLY A 419 13.86 -16.84 -24.26
N GLU A 420 14.91 -17.66 -24.28
CA GLU A 420 14.88 -19.06 -23.85
C GLU A 420 14.61 -19.22 -22.36
N ARG A 421 14.99 -18.25 -21.54
CA ARG A 421 14.73 -18.31 -20.11
C ARG A 421 13.24 -18.27 -19.80
N VAL A 422 12.50 -17.34 -20.41
CA VAL A 422 11.03 -17.24 -20.28
C VAL A 422 10.34 -18.45 -20.92
N ALA A 423 10.80 -18.88 -22.10
CA ALA A 423 10.19 -20.01 -22.81
C ALA A 423 10.22 -21.32 -22.02
N ASN A 424 11.22 -21.49 -21.14
CA ASN A 424 11.43 -22.67 -20.31
C ASN A 424 11.09 -22.44 -18.83
N ALA A 425 10.55 -21.28 -18.46
CA ALA A 425 10.21 -21.00 -17.08
C ALA A 425 9.00 -21.82 -16.63
N PRO A 426 9.03 -22.40 -15.41
CA PRO A 426 7.86 -23.05 -14.82
C PRO A 426 6.77 -22.04 -14.48
N THR A 427 5.52 -22.51 -14.42
CA THR A 427 4.35 -21.69 -14.08
C THR A 427 3.73 -22.16 -12.76
N PHE A 428 2.94 -21.28 -12.11
CA PHE A 428 2.45 -21.50 -10.74
C PHE A 428 0.93 -21.51 -10.60
N GLU A 429 0.16 -21.63 -11.69
CA GLU A 429 -1.31 -21.69 -11.64
C GLU A 429 -1.86 -22.85 -10.81
N SER A 430 -1.06 -23.92 -10.63
CA SER A 430 -1.40 -25.10 -9.82
C SER A 430 -1.63 -24.79 -8.34
N VAL A 431 -1.20 -23.62 -7.86
CA VAL A 431 -1.44 -23.17 -6.47
C VAL A 431 -2.93 -22.95 -6.17
N LEU A 432 -3.75 -22.66 -7.18
CA LEU A 432 -5.19 -22.36 -7.07
C LEU A 432 -6.00 -23.64 -6.86
N THR A 433 -5.82 -24.28 -5.71
CA THR A 433 -6.32 -25.64 -5.47
C THR A 433 -7.77 -25.72 -4.99
N ARG A 434 -8.39 -24.61 -4.56
CA ARG A 434 -9.78 -24.62 -4.05
C ARG A 434 -10.78 -24.38 -5.15
N SER A 435 -11.86 -25.15 -5.23
CA SER A 435 -12.99 -24.85 -6.14
C SER A 435 -13.90 -23.72 -5.65
N THR A 436 -13.96 -23.50 -4.34
CA THR A 436 -14.76 -22.44 -3.71
C THR A 436 -13.84 -21.44 -3.00
N PRO A 437 -13.98 -20.13 -3.30
CA PRO A 437 -13.24 -19.10 -2.57
C PRO A 437 -13.46 -19.18 -1.07
N ARG A 438 -12.38 -18.95 -0.32
CA ARG A 438 -12.40 -18.72 1.11
C ARG A 438 -13.08 -17.40 1.46
N THR A 439 -13.67 -17.34 2.65
CA THR A 439 -14.38 -16.16 3.17
C THR A 439 -13.73 -15.57 4.42
N ASP A 440 -12.66 -16.18 4.93
CA ASP A 440 -11.93 -15.65 6.07
C ASP A 440 -11.12 -14.40 5.68
N ASN A 441 -10.96 -13.50 6.65
CA ASN A 441 -10.01 -12.40 6.57
C ASN A 441 -8.86 -12.73 7.52
N ILE A 442 -7.67 -12.98 6.97
CA ILE A 442 -6.51 -13.44 7.76
C ILE A 442 -5.99 -12.40 8.76
N PHE A 443 -6.39 -11.13 8.60
CA PHE A 443 -6.08 -10.08 9.57
C PHE A 443 -7.19 -9.89 10.60
N SER A 444 -8.37 -10.50 10.41
CA SER A 444 -9.42 -10.46 11.43
C SER A 444 -8.98 -11.20 12.68
N ARG A 445 -9.05 -10.51 13.82
CA ARG A 445 -8.58 -11.04 15.11
C ARG A 445 -9.77 -11.07 16.06
N PRO A 446 -10.40 -12.24 16.27
CA PRO A 446 -11.35 -12.36 17.35
C PRO A 446 -10.64 -12.08 18.67
N SER A 447 -11.35 -11.45 19.62
CA SER A 447 -10.80 -11.22 20.95
C SER A 447 -10.57 -12.57 21.63
N PRO A 448 -9.36 -12.89 22.11
CA PRO A 448 -9.07 -14.17 22.75
C PRO A 448 -9.83 -14.29 24.07
N ALA A 449 -10.25 -15.50 24.42
CA ALA A 449 -10.89 -15.75 25.71
C ALA A 449 -9.86 -15.66 26.86
N SER A 450 -10.30 -15.22 28.04
CA SER A 450 -9.46 -15.33 29.25
C SER A 450 -9.06 -16.79 29.51
N GLY A 451 -7.83 -17.00 29.96
CA GLY A 451 -7.18 -18.30 30.12
C GLY A 451 -6.43 -18.79 28.88
N THR A 452 -6.60 -18.15 27.72
CA THR A 452 -5.85 -18.49 26.50
C THR A 452 -4.37 -18.12 26.69
N PRO A 453 -3.40 -19.00 26.40
CA PRO A 453 -1.98 -18.66 26.40
C PRO A 453 -1.68 -17.47 25.49
N LEU A 454 -0.91 -16.52 25.99
CA LEU A 454 -0.46 -15.35 25.24
C LEU A 454 0.74 -15.75 24.36
N GLU A 455 0.66 -15.48 23.07
CA GLU A 455 1.78 -15.66 22.14
C GLU A 455 2.56 -14.35 21.92
N PHE A 456 3.85 -14.46 21.61
CA PHE A 456 4.63 -13.31 21.17
C PHE A 456 3.99 -12.68 19.92
N GLY A 457 3.84 -11.34 19.93
CA GLY A 457 3.16 -10.60 18.88
C GLY A 457 1.63 -10.57 18.97
N ALA A 458 1.03 -11.35 19.87
CA ALA A 458 -0.40 -11.28 20.12
C ALA A 458 -0.73 -9.98 20.88
N PRO A 459 -1.72 -9.19 20.41
CA PRO A 459 -2.08 -7.94 21.05
C PRO A 459 -2.78 -8.20 22.39
N PHE A 460 -2.54 -7.33 23.37
CA PHE A 460 -3.23 -7.31 24.65
C PHE A 460 -3.37 -5.87 25.15
N CYS A 461 -4.32 -5.62 26.03
CA CYS A 461 -4.40 -4.37 26.80
C CYS A 461 -3.81 -4.61 28.19
N LEU A 462 -2.99 -3.68 28.67
CA LEU A 462 -2.41 -3.79 30.00
C LEU A 462 -3.25 -2.99 30.98
N ARG A 463 -3.84 -3.67 31.97
CA ARG A 463 -4.66 -3.04 33.01
C ARG A 463 -3.97 -3.08 34.36
N HIS A 464 -3.83 -1.95 35.02
CA HIS A 464 -3.35 -1.89 36.39
C HIS A 464 -4.39 -2.47 37.37
N LYS A 465 -3.95 -3.01 38.51
CA LYS A 465 -4.83 -3.62 39.54
C LYS A 465 -5.95 -2.71 40.06
N ASN A 466 -5.80 -1.39 39.95
CA ASN A 466 -6.84 -0.43 40.35
C ASN A 466 -7.96 -0.24 39.29
N GLY A 467 -7.88 -0.90 38.14
CA GLY A 467 -8.88 -0.81 37.08
C GLY A 467 -8.56 0.19 35.95
N GLU A 468 -7.45 0.92 36.01
CA GLU A 468 -7.00 1.80 34.92
C GLU A 468 -6.21 1.02 33.87
N TYR A 469 -6.39 1.37 32.60
CA TYR A 469 -5.66 0.80 31.47
C TYR A 469 -4.51 1.71 31.07
N VAL A 470 -3.51 1.12 30.40
CA VAL A 470 -2.60 1.90 29.56
C VAL A 470 -3.41 2.52 28.41
N THR A 471 -3.33 3.85 28.32
CA THR A 471 -4.04 4.70 27.37
C THR A 471 -3.04 5.49 26.52
N ASN A 472 -3.55 6.28 25.56
CA ASN A 472 -2.72 7.00 24.61
C ASN A 472 -1.61 7.81 25.29
N ALA A 473 -0.43 7.77 24.72
CA ALA A 473 0.73 8.45 25.24
C ALA A 473 0.63 9.97 25.03
N TYR A 474 1.01 10.71 26.06
CA TYR A 474 1.19 12.15 25.96
C TYR A 474 2.43 12.47 25.13
N SER A 475 2.28 13.33 24.12
CA SER A 475 3.39 13.78 23.28
C SER A 475 4.28 14.77 24.02
N GLY A 476 5.51 14.37 24.32
CA GLY A 476 6.59 15.28 24.70
C GLY A 476 7.37 15.80 23.48
N VAL A 477 8.46 16.53 23.73
CA VAL A 477 9.32 17.10 22.65
C VAL A 477 10.15 16.03 21.94
N ARG A 478 10.57 14.96 22.65
CA ARG A 478 11.43 13.88 22.13
C ARG A 478 10.97 12.47 22.49
N TYR A 479 9.98 12.34 23.36
CA TYR A 479 9.50 11.05 23.89
C TYR A 479 7.98 11.13 24.04
N TYR A 480 7.37 9.96 24.06
CA TYR A 480 5.94 9.80 24.30
C TYR A 480 5.74 9.09 25.63
N PHE A 481 4.91 9.64 26.50
CA PHE A 481 4.76 9.15 27.87
C PHE A 481 3.41 8.44 28.02
N PRO A 482 3.37 7.09 28.19
CA PRO A 482 2.13 6.36 28.35
C PRO A 482 1.36 6.82 29.59
N GLN A 483 0.04 6.92 29.45
CA GLN A 483 -0.85 7.38 30.52
C GLN A 483 -1.75 6.26 31.02
N LEU A 484 -2.28 6.41 32.24
CA LEU A 484 -3.29 5.52 32.82
C LEU A 484 -4.66 6.20 32.85
N GLY A 485 -5.71 5.44 32.55
CA GLY A 485 -7.08 5.93 32.61
C GLY A 485 -8.14 4.83 32.52
N HIS A 486 -9.39 5.17 32.87
CA HIS A 486 -10.53 4.24 32.81
C HIS A 486 -11.20 4.19 31.43
N VAL A 487 -10.84 5.09 30.52
CA VAL A 487 -11.41 5.23 29.17
C VAL A 487 -10.28 5.31 28.16
N GLY A 488 -10.41 4.61 27.03
CA GLY A 488 -9.32 4.38 26.08
C GLY A 488 -8.47 3.18 26.51
N ARG A 489 -7.99 2.40 25.54
CA ARG A 489 -7.09 1.26 25.78
C ARG A 489 -6.13 1.12 24.62
N VAL A 490 -4.84 1.21 24.87
CA VAL A 490 -3.84 0.95 23.84
C VAL A 490 -3.55 -0.54 23.78
N ALA A 491 -3.49 -1.09 22.57
CA ALA A 491 -3.01 -2.45 22.37
C ALA A 491 -1.47 -2.47 22.43
N LEU A 492 -0.94 -3.40 23.20
CA LEU A 492 0.49 -3.69 23.30
C LEU A 492 0.75 -5.11 22.80
N ASP A 493 1.97 -5.40 22.40
CA ASP A 493 2.41 -6.77 22.16
C ASP A 493 3.83 -7.03 22.66
N PHE A 494 4.09 -8.29 23.03
CA PHE A 494 5.42 -8.72 23.47
C PHE A 494 6.28 -9.15 22.28
N ARG A 495 7.53 -8.68 22.29
CA ARG A 495 8.57 -8.94 21.29
C ARG A 495 9.75 -9.70 21.90
N LEU A 496 10.77 -9.99 21.09
CA LEU A 496 12.01 -10.74 21.45
C LEU A 496 11.91 -12.26 21.68
N GLY A 497 10.72 -12.85 21.75
CA GLY A 497 10.57 -14.31 21.68
C GLY A 497 9.71 -14.81 20.53
N GLU A 498 9.40 -16.09 20.58
CA GLU A 498 8.52 -16.76 19.63
C GLU A 498 7.61 -17.77 20.34
N GLY A 499 6.43 -18.03 19.78
CA GLY A 499 5.46 -18.96 20.37
C GLY A 499 4.84 -18.41 21.66
N VAL A 500 4.53 -19.29 22.62
CA VAL A 500 3.86 -18.92 23.87
C VAL A 500 4.82 -18.22 24.83
N VAL A 501 4.41 -17.06 25.35
CA VAL A 501 5.15 -16.28 26.35
C VAL A 501 5.17 -17.02 27.68
N GLN A 502 6.36 -17.34 28.18
CA GLN A 502 6.53 -18.01 29.47
C GLN A 502 6.76 -17.02 30.61
N SER A 503 6.31 -17.36 31.81
CA SER A 503 6.67 -16.67 33.05
C SER A 503 8.20 -16.66 33.19
N GLY A 504 8.77 -15.47 33.33
CA GLY A 504 10.21 -15.21 33.34
C GLY A 504 10.83 -14.83 32.00
N ALA A 505 10.04 -14.77 30.92
CA ALA A 505 10.54 -14.37 29.61
C ALA A 505 11.01 -12.90 29.59
N VAL A 506 12.09 -12.65 28.85
CA VAL A 506 12.55 -11.29 28.52
C VAL A 506 11.84 -10.84 27.25
N VAL A 507 11.26 -9.64 27.29
CA VAL A 507 10.38 -9.08 26.28
C VAL A 507 10.68 -7.61 26.04
N GLN A 508 10.29 -7.08 24.89
CA GLN A 508 9.96 -5.66 24.76
C GLN A 508 8.46 -5.51 24.61
N LEU A 509 7.92 -4.39 25.10
CA LEU A 509 6.52 -4.03 24.93
C LEU A 509 6.43 -3.01 23.81
N ARG A 510 5.85 -3.40 22.69
CA ARG A 510 5.58 -2.50 21.57
C ARG A 510 4.19 -1.89 21.71
N THR A 511 4.04 -0.60 21.45
CA THR A 511 2.73 0.06 21.36
C THR A 511 2.15 -0.03 19.95
N SER A 512 0.83 -0.20 19.84
CA SER A 512 0.09 -0.08 18.58
C SER A 512 -0.10 1.37 18.14
N GLU A 513 0.22 2.35 18.99
CA GLU A 513 0.03 3.76 18.67
C GLU A 513 0.95 4.22 17.53
N VAL A 514 0.39 5.07 16.66
CA VAL A 514 1.16 5.83 15.69
C VAL A 514 1.60 7.14 16.33
N LEU A 515 2.89 7.26 16.62
CA LEU A 515 3.47 8.39 17.37
C LEU A 515 4.20 9.35 16.39
N PRO A 516 3.58 10.49 16.01
CA PRO A 516 3.97 11.24 14.79
C PRO A 516 5.33 11.95 14.80
N ALA A 517 5.88 12.28 15.98
CA ALA A 517 7.10 13.10 16.11
C ALA A 517 8.39 12.27 16.06
N MET A 518 8.29 10.94 16.10
CA MET A 518 9.44 10.05 15.90
C MET A 518 9.24 9.42 14.54
N SER A 519 10.04 9.81 13.54
CA SER A 519 9.97 9.33 12.15
C SER A 519 10.29 7.83 11.97
N LEU A 520 10.17 7.03 13.02
CA LEU A 520 10.54 5.63 13.10
C LEU A 520 9.45 4.87 13.90
N VAL A 521 8.89 3.83 13.30
CA VAL A 521 7.93 2.88 13.88
C VAL A 521 8.61 1.53 13.76
N PRO A 522 8.70 0.70 14.81
CA PRO A 522 7.85 0.68 16.01
C PRO A 522 8.46 1.32 17.25
N ASN A 523 7.58 1.80 18.14
CA ASN A 523 7.97 2.39 19.42
C ASN A 523 7.78 1.38 20.57
N PHE A 524 8.75 1.34 21.49
CA PHE A 524 8.82 0.38 22.58
C PHE A 524 8.86 1.06 23.94
N LEU A 525 8.24 0.44 24.94
CA LEU A 525 8.25 0.90 26.31
C LEU A 525 9.67 0.75 26.89
N GLY A 526 10.27 1.86 27.31
CA GLY A 526 11.49 1.92 28.10
C GLY A 526 11.31 2.70 29.40
N ALA A 527 12.35 2.72 30.22
CA ALA A 527 12.40 3.46 31.48
C ALA A 527 13.77 4.14 31.67
N TRP A 528 13.81 5.30 32.35
CA TRP A 528 15.02 6.07 32.64
C TRP A 528 15.69 5.68 33.97
N LEU A 529 16.84 6.31 34.25
CA LEU A 529 17.63 6.16 35.48
C LEU A 529 17.19 7.17 36.56
N ASP A 530 15.89 7.29 36.82
CA ASP A 530 15.30 8.07 37.90
C ASP A 530 13.90 7.52 38.25
N GLU A 531 13.35 7.91 39.41
CA GLU A 531 12.10 7.36 39.96
C GLU A 531 10.82 7.82 39.21
N HIS A 532 10.96 8.53 38.09
CA HIS A 532 9.84 9.15 37.39
C HIS A 532 10.06 9.08 35.87
N ASP A 533 9.28 8.20 35.21
CA ASP A 533 8.86 8.25 33.79
C ASP A 533 9.30 7.06 32.91
N CYS A 534 8.32 6.21 32.58
CA CYS A 534 8.40 5.32 31.42
C CYS A 534 8.09 6.09 30.13
N TYR A 535 8.64 5.63 29.01
CA TYR A 535 8.50 6.29 27.71
C TYR A 535 8.38 5.30 26.56
N TYR A 536 7.76 5.73 25.47
CA TYR A 536 7.85 5.09 24.17
C TYR A 536 8.94 5.78 23.32
N TYR A 537 9.81 4.97 22.73
CA TYR A 537 10.84 5.42 21.79
C TYR A 537 11.13 4.33 20.75
N CYS A 538 11.49 4.72 19.54
CA CYS A 538 11.83 3.77 18.49
C CYS A 538 13.16 3.06 18.78
N SER A 539 13.21 1.77 18.50
CA SER A 539 14.43 0.98 18.43
C SER A 539 15.33 1.45 17.26
N ASP A 540 16.06 2.55 17.37
CA ASP A 540 17.12 2.90 16.42
C ASP A 540 18.45 2.21 16.81
N ASP A 541 19.30 1.91 15.81
CA ASP A 541 20.58 1.19 15.98
C ASP A 541 21.60 1.99 16.85
N THR A 542 21.30 3.24 17.22
CA THR A 542 22.29 4.19 17.75
C THR A 542 22.22 4.44 19.26
N LYS A 543 21.21 3.93 19.99
CA LYS A 543 21.05 4.18 21.44
C LYS A 543 20.93 2.93 22.33
N ASP A 544 21.15 3.15 23.63
CA ASP A 544 21.25 2.18 24.73
C ASP A 544 19.95 1.38 24.95
N TYR A 545 19.79 0.32 24.15
CA TYR A 545 18.57 -0.47 23.95
C TYR A 545 18.09 -1.23 25.19
N GLY A 546 18.99 -1.52 26.12
CA GLY A 546 18.67 -2.38 27.27
C GLY A 546 17.57 -1.81 28.16
N GLN A 547 17.33 -0.49 28.12
CA GLN A 547 16.26 0.19 28.87
C GLN A 547 14.84 -0.23 28.46
N GLN A 548 14.68 -0.85 27.28
CA GLN A 548 13.41 -1.31 26.75
C GLN A 548 13.16 -2.81 27.00
N TYR A 549 14.07 -3.49 27.70
CA TYR A 549 13.94 -4.90 28.03
C TYR A 549 13.27 -5.08 29.39
N TRP A 550 12.22 -5.90 29.38
CA TRP A 550 11.42 -6.23 30.54
C TRP A 550 11.41 -7.73 30.73
N LYS A 551 11.35 -8.17 31.98
CA LYS A 551 11.04 -9.55 32.34
C LYS A 551 9.58 -9.59 32.78
N VAL A 552 8.76 -10.39 32.10
CA VAL A 552 7.36 -10.64 32.47
C VAL A 552 7.29 -11.89 33.33
N SER A 553 6.66 -11.82 34.50
CA SER A 553 6.49 -12.96 35.42
C SER A 553 5.10 -12.96 36.01
N ARG A 554 4.49 -14.13 36.24
CA ARG A 554 3.20 -14.23 36.92
C ARG A 554 3.31 -13.68 38.34
N ALA A 555 2.34 -12.87 38.76
CA ALA A 555 2.37 -12.19 40.05
C ALA A 555 2.31 -13.17 41.25
N ASP A 556 1.70 -14.33 41.05
CA ASP A 556 1.65 -15.43 42.04
C ASP A 556 2.97 -16.22 42.18
N GLY A 557 3.99 -15.89 41.37
CA GLY A 557 5.29 -16.57 41.35
C GLY A 557 5.30 -17.93 40.65
N SER A 558 4.19 -18.35 40.04
CA SER A 558 4.11 -19.62 39.34
C SER A 558 4.87 -19.60 38.00
N SER A 559 5.36 -20.78 37.59
CA SER A 559 5.97 -21.02 36.29
C SER A 559 4.94 -21.39 35.22
N GLY A 560 5.38 -21.47 33.96
CA GLY A 560 4.52 -21.82 32.82
C GLY A 560 4.03 -20.58 32.04
N PRO A 561 3.05 -20.76 31.14
CA PRO A 561 2.72 -19.72 30.17
C PRO A 561 1.92 -18.57 30.80
N ILE A 562 2.20 -17.35 30.34
CA ILE A 562 1.37 -16.17 30.57
C ILE A 562 0.08 -16.33 29.77
N ARG A 563 -1.07 -16.06 30.38
CA ARG A 563 -2.40 -16.16 29.75
C ARG A 563 -3.15 -14.85 29.81
N TYR A 564 -4.11 -14.67 28.92
CA TYR A 564 -5.08 -13.58 29.04
C TYR A 564 -5.85 -13.70 30.37
N GLY A 565 -5.89 -12.63 31.16
CA GLY A 565 -6.45 -12.55 32.50
C GLY A 565 -5.46 -12.83 33.63
N ASP A 566 -4.23 -13.26 33.34
CA ASP A 566 -3.20 -13.40 34.37
C ASP A 566 -2.78 -12.02 34.91
N GLU A 567 -2.58 -11.97 36.23
CA GLU A 567 -1.81 -10.89 36.89
C GLU A 567 -0.31 -11.16 36.73
N VAL A 568 0.43 -10.13 36.34
CA VAL A 568 1.87 -10.18 36.07
C VAL A 568 2.61 -9.02 36.75
N HIS A 569 3.89 -9.25 37.00
CA HIS A 569 4.88 -8.21 37.20
C HIS A 569 5.69 -8.03 35.91
N LEU A 570 5.93 -6.77 35.56
CA LEU A 570 6.91 -6.37 34.55
C LEU A 570 8.07 -5.74 35.29
N SER A 571 9.24 -6.36 35.24
CA SER A 571 10.44 -5.84 35.88
C SER A 571 11.50 -5.53 34.84
N SER A 572 12.20 -4.41 34.94
CA SER A 572 13.27 -4.10 34.02
C SER A 572 14.35 -5.19 34.01
N ASN A 573 14.84 -5.48 32.81
CA ASN A 573 15.97 -6.36 32.53
C ASN A 573 17.24 -5.57 32.12
N PHE A 574 17.26 -4.25 32.35
CA PHE A 574 18.43 -3.43 32.11
C PHE A 574 19.40 -3.49 33.28
N GLU A 575 20.69 -3.63 33.00
CA GLU A 575 21.74 -3.79 34.03
C GLU A 575 21.71 -2.72 35.15
N LYS A 576 21.38 -1.46 34.82
CA LYS A 576 21.38 -0.36 35.80
C LYS A 576 20.16 -0.31 36.72
N PHE A 577 19.03 -0.87 36.31
CA PHE A 577 17.78 -0.91 37.09
C PHE A 577 17.15 -2.31 37.09
N LEU A 578 18.01 -3.33 37.09
CA LEU A 578 17.63 -4.73 37.02
C LEU A 578 16.67 -5.08 38.17
N GLY A 579 15.48 -5.57 37.81
CA GLY A 579 14.46 -5.99 38.76
C GLY A 579 13.55 -4.88 39.28
N GLN A 580 13.77 -3.60 38.95
CA GLN A 580 12.78 -2.55 39.25
C GLN A 580 11.46 -2.85 38.54
N ARG A 581 10.35 -2.69 39.22
CA ARG A 581 9.02 -3.10 38.71
C ARG A 581 8.25 -1.91 38.17
N LEU A 582 7.54 -2.15 37.07
CA LEU A 582 6.57 -1.22 36.49
C LEU A 582 5.48 -0.91 37.52
N CYS A 583 5.24 0.37 37.78
CA CYS A 583 4.28 0.85 38.77
C CYS A 583 3.55 2.10 38.28
N LYS A 584 2.48 2.45 38.98
CA LYS A 584 1.73 3.67 38.75
C LYS A 584 2.34 4.85 39.52
N ASP A 585 2.45 6.01 38.87
CA ASP A 585 2.74 7.30 39.52
C ASP A 585 1.77 8.38 39.02
N GLY A 586 0.79 8.77 39.85
CA GLY A 586 -0.28 9.65 39.38
C GLY A 586 -1.03 9.07 38.18
N GLN A 587 -1.07 9.79 37.06
CA GLN A 587 -1.65 9.31 35.79
C GLN A 587 -0.62 8.66 34.86
N TRP A 588 0.61 8.48 35.32
CA TRP A 588 1.74 8.02 34.53
C TRP A 588 2.16 6.60 34.92
N ILE A 589 2.94 5.99 34.03
CA ILE A 589 3.62 4.72 34.27
C ILE A 589 5.08 5.02 34.62
N SER A 590 5.60 4.41 35.69
CA SER A 590 6.97 4.56 36.15
C SER A 590 7.59 3.21 36.54
N THR A 591 8.80 3.21 37.05
CA THR A 591 9.46 2.05 37.66
C THR A 591 9.95 2.35 39.07
N ALA A 592 9.78 1.41 39.99
CA ALA A 592 10.30 1.52 41.34
C ALA A 592 10.85 0.19 41.88
N ALA A 593 11.91 0.28 42.68
CA ALA A 593 12.45 -0.87 43.41
C ALA A 593 11.43 -1.36 44.46
N GLY A 594 11.10 -2.65 44.43
CA GLY A 594 10.18 -3.25 45.41
C GLY A 594 8.70 -2.89 45.22
N ALA A 595 8.29 -2.29 44.09
CA ALA A 595 6.89 -1.98 43.84
C ALA A 595 5.99 -3.24 43.92
N SER A 596 4.79 -3.06 44.49
CA SER A 596 3.80 -4.13 44.68
C SER A 596 2.70 -4.12 43.62
N ASP A 597 2.83 -3.26 42.62
CA ASP A 597 1.89 -3.09 41.52
C ASP A 597 1.87 -4.35 40.67
N THR A 598 0.66 -4.79 40.34
CA THR A 598 0.40 -5.90 39.42
C THR A 598 -0.41 -5.37 38.24
N TRP A 599 -0.20 -6.03 37.11
CA TRP A 599 -0.81 -5.68 35.85
C TRP A 599 -1.52 -6.90 35.29
N ILE A 600 -2.68 -6.71 34.68
CA ILE A 600 -3.50 -7.77 34.12
C ILE A 600 -3.38 -7.70 32.61
N ILE A 601 -3.02 -8.82 31.99
CA ILE A 601 -2.96 -8.98 30.54
C ILE A 601 -4.39 -9.22 30.03
N GLU A 602 -5.07 -8.21 29.51
CA GLU A 602 -6.44 -8.38 29.01
C GLU A 602 -6.51 -8.56 27.49
N PRO A 603 -7.48 -9.33 26.98
CA PRO A 603 -7.78 -9.36 25.57
C PRO A 603 -8.06 -7.95 25.03
N PRO A 604 -7.54 -7.58 23.85
CA PRO A 604 -7.96 -6.36 23.19
C PRO A 604 -9.40 -6.50 22.71
N PRO A 605 -10.15 -5.40 22.51
CA PRO A 605 -11.46 -5.46 21.87
C PRO A 605 -11.39 -6.19 20.52
N ALA A 606 -12.48 -6.88 20.14
CA ALA A 606 -12.53 -7.59 18.86
C ALA A 606 -12.29 -6.61 17.70
N PHE A 607 -11.41 -7.00 16.76
CA PHE A 607 -11.03 -6.16 15.63
C PHE A 607 -11.45 -6.82 14.31
N SER A 608 -12.17 -6.05 13.48
CA SER A 608 -12.50 -6.41 12.10
C SER A 608 -11.74 -5.48 11.14
N PRO A 609 -10.60 -5.91 10.58
CA PRO A 609 -9.91 -5.16 9.54
C PRO A 609 -10.79 -5.06 8.31
N GLY A 610 -10.75 -3.88 7.68
CA GLY A 610 -11.73 -3.51 6.67
C GLY A 610 -12.68 -2.42 7.14
N GLN A 611 -12.29 -1.58 8.10
CA GLN A 611 -12.85 -0.24 8.23
C GLN A 611 -11.70 0.73 8.00
N ASP A 612 -11.85 1.62 7.03
CA ASP A 612 -10.78 2.55 6.71
C ASP A 612 -10.64 3.56 7.84
N VAL A 613 -9.42 4.02 8.07
CA VAL A 613 -9.18 5.11 9.01
C VAL A 613 -9.83 6.37 8.45
N VAL A 614 -10.58 7.04 9.31
CA VAL A 614 -11.14 8.36 9.03
C VAL A 614 -9.98 9.34 9.02
N LYS A 615 -9.83 10.12 7.96
CA LYS A 615 -8.76 11.13 7.82
C LYS A 615 -9.33 12.53 7.96
N PHE A 616 -8.49 13.47 8.35
CA PHE A 616 -8.83 14.87 8.19
C PHE A 616 -9.00 15.21 6.71
N GLU A 617 -9.91 16.13 6.40
CA GLU A 617 -10.46 16.47 5.08
C GLU A 617 -11.47 15.47 4.48
N ASP A 618 -11.67 14.31 5.08
CA ASP A 618 -12.67 13.36 4.62
C ASP A 618 -14.09 13.94 4.71
N ALA A 619 -14.89 13.66 3.68
CA ALA A 619 -16.33 13.87 3.71
C ALA A 619 -17.02 12.64 4.30
N ILE A 620 -17.80 12.85 5.35
CA ILE A 620 -18.48 11.82 6.14
C ILE A 620 -19.99 12.03 6.17
N LEU A 621 -20.71 10.98 6.53
CA LEU A 621 -22.07 11.04 7.04
C LEU A 621 -22.02 10.75 8.54
N LEU A 622 -22.79 11.49 9.33
CA LEU A 622 -22.85 11.29 10.78
C LEU A 622 -24.22 10.70 11.14
N ARG A 623 -24.23 9.42 11.53
CA ARG A 623 -25.45 8.68 11.90
C ARG A 623 -25.53 8.51 13.41
N HIS A 624 -26.68 8.82 13.99
CA HIS A 624 -26.98 8.62 15.39
C HIS A 624 -27.30 7.15 15.70
N GLN A 625 -27.15 6.72 16.97
CA GLN A 625 -27.49 5.36 17.42
C GLN A 625 -28.93 4.91 17.13
N THR A 626 -29.87 5.84 16.92
CA THR A 626 -31.26 5.53 16.51
C THR A 626 -31.42 5.19 15.04
N GLY A 627 -30.39 5.43 14.22
CA GLY A 627 -30.44 5.27 12.76
C GLY A 627 -30.65 6.59 12.01
N ASP A 628 -30.98 7.67 12.69
CA ASP A 628 -31.18 8.99 12.08
C ASP A 628 -29.84 9.63 11.67
N TYR A 629 -29.83 10.43 10.62
CA TYR A 629 -28.65 11.16 10.13
C TYR A 629 -28.76 12.65 10.45
N VAL A 630 -27.60 13.32 10.53
CA VAL A 630 -27.57 14.78 10.41
C VAL A 630 -28.10 15.16 9.03
N ILE A 631 -29.13 16.01 9.00
CA ILE A 631 -29.81 16.49 7.80
C ILE A 631 -29.73 18.00 7.69
N THR A 632 -30.27 18.54 6.59
CA THR A 632 -30.23 19.96 6.25
C THR A 632 -30.62 20.85 7.43
N ALA A 633 -29.80 21.86 7.68
CA ALA A 633 -30.01 22.79 8.77
C ALA A 633 -31.27 23.64 8.54
N GLU A 634 -31.93 24.03 9.63
CA GLU A 634 -33.00 25.01 9.56
C GLU A 634 -32.42 26.38 9.20
N ASN A 635 -32.99 27.03 8.19
CA ASN A 635 -32.55 28.34 7.75
C ASN A 635 -33.00 29.43 8.74
N ALA A 636 -32.19 29.63 9.78
CA ALA A 636 -32.37 30.60 10.84
C ALA A 636 -31.03 31.31 11.14
N LYS A 637 -31.04 32.28 12.07
CA LYS A 637 -29.86 33.10 12.42
C LYS A 637 -28.59 32.29 12.68
N TYR A 638 -28.69 31.09 13.23
CA TYR A 638 -27.55 30.24 13.62
C TYR A 638 -27.51 28.90 12.86
N HIS A 639 -28.32 28.75 11.81
CA HIS A 639 -28.40 27.55 10.97
C HIS A 639 -28.42 26.25 11.78
N TRP A 640 -29.55 25.96 12.41
CA TRP A 640 -29.66 24.88 13.39
C TRP A 640 -29.60 23.50 12.71
N PRO A 641 -28.57 22.67 12.98
CA PRO A 641 -28.44 21.33 12.44
C PRO A 641 -29.59 20.44 12.93
N ARG A 642 -30.15 19.68 12.00
CA ARG A 642 -31.31 18.82 12.23
C ARG A 642 -30.90 17.35 12.22
N LEU A 643 -31.72 16.52 12.83
CA LEU A 643 -31.60 15.07 12.81
C LEU A 643 -32.89 14.44 12.26
N GLY A 644 -32.75 13.46 11.36
CA GLY A 644 -33.91 12.75 10.83
C GLY A 644 -33.59 11.44 10.10
N SER A 645 -34.64 10.64 9.87
CA SER A 645 -34.55 9.33 9.23
C SER A 645 -34.46 9.39 7.69
N THR A 646 -34.71 10.56 7.10
CA THR A 646 -34.65 10.81 5.65
C THR A 646 -33.85 12.08 5.37
N GLY A 647 -32.95 12.00 4.38
CA GLY A 647 -31.99 13.07 4.09
C GLY A 647 -30.63 12.80 4.73
N GLN A 648 -29.57 13.34 4.12
CA GLN A 648 -28.19 13.18 4.56
C GLN A 648 -27.39 14.41 4.15
N VAL A 649 -26.72 15.05 5.13
CA VAL A 649 -25.75 16.11 4.86
C VAL A 649 -24.35 15.54 4.96
N LYS A 650 -23.49 15.89 3.99
CA LYS A 650 -22.06 15.57 4.08
C LYS A 650 -21.41 16.56 5.03
N LEU A 651 -20.64 16.04 5.97
CA LEU A 651 -19.79 16.82 6.85
C LEU A 651 -18.33 16.55 6.48
N GLN A 652 -17.55 17.60 6.29
CA GLN A 652 -16.11 17.48 6.15
C GLN A 652 -15.45 17.52 7.54
N ILE A 653 -14.55 16.59 7.81
CA ILE A 653 -13.74 16.60 9.04
C ILE A 653 -12.59 17.60 8.85
N VAL A 654 -12.48 18.56 9.75
CA VAL A 654 -11.49 19.64 9.67
C VAL A 654 -10.53 19.55 10.86
N GLY A 655 -9.22 19.62 10.60
CA GLY A 655 -8.18 19.56 11.62
C GLY A 655 -6.78 19.45 11.01
N SER A 656 -5.86 18.84 11.75
CA SER A 656 -4.45 18.64 11.34
C SER A 656 -4.35 17.56 10.26
N ILE A 657 -3.52 17.71 9.23
CA ILE A 657 -3.38 16.69 8.17
C ILE A 657 -3.06 15.31 8.77
N GLY A 658 -3.75 14.25 8.33
CA GLY A 658 -3.46 12.86 8.74
C GLY A 658 -4.69 12.05 9.14
N ASP A 659 -4.46 10.99 9.91
CA ASP A 659 -5.49 10.10 10.46
C ASP A 659 -6.19 10.76 11.67
N VAL A 660 -7.50 10.58 11.80
CA VAL A 660 -8.25 10.92 13.01
C VAL A 660 -7.99 9.84 14.05
N VAL A 661 -7.56 10.24 15.24
CA VAL A 661 -7.19 9.34 16.34
C VAL A 661 -8.21 9.36 17.47
N ASP A 662 -8.35 8.23 18.16
CA ASP A 662 -9.16 8.10 19.37
C ASP A 662 -8.62 9.03 20.46
N GLY A 663 -9.49 9.87 21.02
CA GLY A 663 -9.12 10.96 21.93
C GLY A 663 -8.63 12.24 21.24
N GLY A 664 -8.51 12.25 19.91
CA GLY A 664 -8.13 13.42 19.12
C GLY A 664 -9.22 14.49 19.06
N THR A 665 -8.86 15.67 18.56
CA THR A 665 -9.78 16.80 18.38
C THR A 665 -10.04 17.07 16.90
N LEU A 666 -11.28 17.42 16.58
CA LEU A 666 -11.73 17.74 15.22
C LEU A 666 -12.79 18.84 15.21
N GLN A 667 -13.00 19.44 14.04
CA GLN A 667 -14.19 20.25 13.74
C GLN A 667 -15.00 19.57 12.64
N LEU A 668 -16.32 19.80 12.62
CA LEU A 668 -17.22 19.26 11.60
C LEU A 668 -17.76 20.42 10.75
N LYS A 669 -17.49 20.39 9.45
CA LYS A 669 -17.91 21.42 8.49
C LYS A 669 -19.02 20.89 7.59
N SER A 670 -20.20 21.50 7.59
CA SER A 670 -21.26 21.15 6.64
C SER A 670 -20.89 21.57 5.22
N THR A 671 -21.25 20.75 4.23
CA THR A 671 -21.09 21.06 2.80
C THR A 671 -22.36 21.61 2.15
N GLU A 672 -23.35 22.02 2.95
CA GLU A 672 -24.59 22.60 2.43
C GLU A 672 -24.34 23.93 1.71
N GLU A 673 -24.79 24.04 0.46
CA GLU A 673 -24.57 25.24 -0.36
C GLU A 673 -25.20 26.51 0.24
N GLY A 674 -26.31 26.37 0.97
CA GLY A 674 -27.06 27.49 1.57
C GLY A 674 -26.41 28.14 2.80
N LEU A 675 -25.35 27.54 3.36
CA LEU A 675 -24.72 28.01 4.60
C LEU A 675 -23.59 29.03 4.38
N GLY A 676 -23.04 29.12 3.17
CA GLY A 676 -21.87 29.95 2.90
C GLY A 676 -20.71 29.65 3.87
N ASP A 677 -20.16 30.69 4.50
CA ASP A 677 -19.08 30.57 5.49
C ASP A 677 -19.56 30.11 6.87
N GLN A 678 -20.87 30.13 7.15
CA GLN A 678 -21.46 29.73 8.43
C GLN A 678 -21.73 28.22 8.45
N ASN A 679 -20.67 27.42 8.39
CA ASN A 679 -20.78 25.98 8.14
C ASN A 679 -20.03 25.10 9.15
N ILE A 680 -19.46 25.66 10.23
CA ILE A 680 -18.77 24.87 11.26
C ILE A 680 -19.70 24.59 12.44
N LEU A 681 -19.86 23.31 12.77
CA LEU A 681 -20.67 22.83 13.89
C LEU A 681 -20.07 23.25 15.22
N GLY A 682 -20.83 24.00 16.02
CA GLY A 682 -20.53 24.30 17.41
C GLY A 682 -21.70 24.05 18.34
N ALA A 683 -21.52 24.35 19.62
CA ALA A 683 -22.55 24.23 20.65
C ALA A 683 -22.56 25.44 21.59
N PHE A 684 -23.71 25.69 22.22
CA PHE A 684 -23.84 26.59 23.37
C PHE A 684 -23.78 25.81 24.71
N GLY A 685 -23.62 26.54 25.82
CA GLY A 685 -23.33 25.96 27.15
C GLY A 685 -24.55 25.78 28.05
N ASP A 686 -25.71 26.22 27.58
CA ASP A 686 -27.03 26.04 28.17
C ASP A 686 -27.83 24.98 27.36
N SER A 687 -29.09 24.73 27.73
CA SER A 687 -29.92 23.69 27.12
C SER A 687 -30.44 24.05 25.72
N HIS A 688 -29.63 24.70 24.89
CA HIS A 688 -30.06 25.25 23.60
C HIS A 688 -29.03 24.94 22.51
N ASP A 689 -29.35 23.92 21.72
CA ASP A 689 -29.03 23.76 20.30
C ASP A 689 -27.57 23.91 19.84
N CYS A 690 -27.07 22.89 19.15
CA CYS A 690 -25.89 23.04 18.31
C CYS A 690 -26.17 24.00 17.15
N TYR A 691 -25.15 24.64 16.58
CA TYR A 691 -25.30 25.64 15.51
C TYR A 691 -24.27 25.43 14.40
N TYR A 692 -24.52 25.99 13.21
CA TYR A 692 -23.48 26.23 12.22
C TYR A 692 -23.07 27.72 12.20
N TRP A 693 -21.77 27.99 12.27
CA TRP A 693 -21.24 29.35 12.26
C TRP A 693 -19.88 29.45 11.57
N THR A 694 -19.40 30.69 11.40
CA THR A 694 -18.12 30.98 10.74
C THR A 694 -16.97 30.33 11.50
N ARG A 695 -16.05 29.73 10.74
CA ARG A 695 -14.83 29.12 11.28
C ARG A 695 -14.01 30.15 12.06
N GLY A 696 -13.51 29.75 13.22
CA GLY A 696 -12.66 30.60 14.07
C GLY A 696 -13.42 31.56 14.98
N TYR A 697 -14.75 31.42 15.09
CA TYR A 697 -15.55 32.18 16.04
C TYR A 697 -15.21 31.82 17.49
N ASP A 698 -15.17 30.52 17.78
CA ASP A 698 -14.67 30.00 19.05
C ASP A 698 -14.24 28.54 18.85
N ASN A 699 -12.93 28.32 18.82
CA ASN A 699 -12.36 27.00 18.51
C ASN A 699 -12.70 25.95 19.57
N ASN A 700 -13.00 26.33 20.81
CA ASN A 700 -13.39 25.38 21.85
C ASN A 700 -14.87 25.02 21.72
N LYS A 701 -15.75 26.00 21.43
CA LYS A 701 -17.18 25.72 21.20
C LYS A 701 -17.44 24.98 19.89
N GLN A 702 -16.60 25.22 18.87
CA GLN A 702 -16.65 24.58 17.56
C GLN A 702 -15.75 23.34 17.47
N GLY A 703 -15.08 22.97 18.55
CA GLY A 703 -14.16 21.85 18.62
C GLY A 703 -14.76 20.67 19.37
N TRP A 704 -14.49 19.47 18.86
CA TRP A 704 -15.01 18.22 19.40
C TRP A 704 -13.87 17.23 19.64
N LYS A 705 -13.79 16.68 20.85
CA LYS A 705 -12.99 15.50 21.15
C LYS A 705 -13.76 14.25 20.72
N VAL A 706 -13.17 13.45 19.82
CA VAL A 706 -13.75 12.19 19.37
C VAL A 706 -13.20 11.05 20.21
N THR A 707 -14.05 10.19 20.76
CA THR A 707 -13.61 8.99 21.49
C THR A 707 -14.43 7.77 21.12
N ARG A 708 -13.80 6.61 20.92
CA ARG A 708 -14.51 5.36 20.67
C ARG A 708 -15.35 4.92 21.87
N VAL A 709 -16.53 4.39 21.59
CA VAL A 709 -17.47 3.88 22.62
C VAL A 709 -16.96 2.60 23.25
N ASP A 710 -16.37 1.71 22.45
CA ASP A 710 -15.86 0.42 22.91
C ASP A 710 -14.53 0.53 23.65
N GLY A 711 -13.85 1.68 23.54
CA GLY A 711 -12.58 1.96 24.18
C GLY A 711 -11.49 0.98 23.75
N GLY A 712 -10.74 1.31 22.70
CA GLY A 712 -9.52 0.58 22.34
C GLY A 712 -9.17 0.56 20.86
N GLY A 713 -8.16 -0.24 20.49
CA GLY A 713 -7.66 -0.41 19.13
C GLY A 713 -6.22 0.06 18.94
N ASP A 714 -5.86 0.42 17.71
CA ASP A 714 -4.58 1.03 17.35
C ASP A 714 -4.57 2.57 17.51
N GLY A 715 -5.53 3.10 18.28
CA GLY A 715 -5.71 4.54 18.49
C GLY A 715 -6.29 5.29 17.29
N LYS A 716 -6.75 4.61 16.22
CA LYS A 716 -7.34 5.27 15.05
C LYS A 716 -8.87 5.17 15.05
N ILE A 717 -9.54 6.27 14.67
CA ILE A 717 -10.98 6.30 14.38
C ILE A 717 -11.20 5.78 12.96
N ARG A 718 -12.10 4.83 12.80
CA ARG A 718 -12.44 4.23 11.50
C ARG A 718 -13.90 4.44 11.13
N TYR A 719 -14.15 4.33 9.83
CA TYR A 719 -15.50 4.37 9.31
C TYR A 719 -16.35 3.21 9.83
N GLY A 720 -17.47 3.53 10.47
CA GLY A 720 -18.35 2.58 11.14
C GLY A 720 -18.07 2.42 12.63
N ASP A 721 -17.00 3.03 13.17
CA ASP A 721 -16.78 3.06 14.61
C ASP A 721 -17.90 3.83 15.30
N LYS A 722 -18.31 3.32 16.46
CA LYS A 722 -19.19 4.04 17.38
C LYS A 722 -18.35 5.02 18.19
N VAL A 723 -18.67 6.30 18.12
CA VAL A 723 -17.92 7.38 18.77
C VAL A 723 -18.81 8.28 19.61
N TYR A 724 -18.23 8.81 20.70
CA TYR A 724 -18.72 9.99 21.40
C TYR A 724 -18.02 11.23 20.83
N LEU A 725 -18.77 12.32 20.67
CA LEU A 725 -18.24 13.65 20.36
C LEU A 725 -18.42 14.54 21.58
N THR A 726 -17.35 14.84 22.29
CA THR A 726 -17.37 15.66 23.51
C THR A 726 -16.94 17.08 23.17
N ASN A 727 -17.72 18.09 23.55
CA ASN A 727 -17.37 19.47 23.24
C ASN A 727 -16.13 19.94 24.04
N LEU A 728 -15.25 20.74 23.43
CA LEU A 728 -14.03 21.22 24.11
C LEU A 728 -14.28 22.38 25.07
N SER A 729 -15.34 23.16 24.89
CA SER A 729 -15.68 24.28 25.78
C SER A 729 -16.47 23.84 27.01
N TYR A 730 -17.27 22.77 26.90
CA TYR A 730 -18.20 22.35 27.95
C TYR A 730 -17.80 21.00 28.53
N SER A 731 -17.10 21.06 29.66
CA SER A 731 -16.45 19.90 30.28
C SER A 731 -17.42 18.73 30.46
N GLY A 732 -17.11 17.62 29.78
CA GLY A 732 -17.86 16.36 29.89
C GLY A 732 -19.21 16.33 29.16
N GLN A 733 -19.58 17.36 28.40
CA GLN A 733 -20.83 17.36 27.62
C GLN A 733 -20.62 16.73 26.25
N LYS A 734 -21.49 15.77 25.89
CA LYS A 734 -21.45 15.03 24.62
C LYS A 734 -22.53 15.50 23.66
N LEU A 735 -22.27 15.41 22.36
CA LEU A 735 -23.25 15.62 21.30
C LEU A 735 -24.34 14.54 21.40
N VAL A 736 -25.58 14.95 21.59
CA VAL A 736 -26.74 14.09 21.77
C VAL A 736 -27.95 14.66 21.02
N ARG A 737 -29.02 13.90 20.94
CA ARG A 737 -30.33 14.42 20.50
C ARG A 737 -30.90 15.37 21.52
N ASP A 738 -31.53 16.43 21.02
CA ASP A 738 -32.30 17.32 21.86
C ASP A 738 -33.65 16.66 22.24
N THR A 739 -33.85 16.44 23.53
CA THR A 739 -35.10 15.86 24.06
C THR A 739 -36.20 16.90 24.27
N GLN A 740 -35.86 18.19 24.29
CA GLN A 740 -36.80 19.31 24.41
C GLN A 740 -37.33 19.73 23.04
N TYR A 741 -36.46 19.75 22.01
CA TYR A 741 -36.81 20.13 20.64
C TYR A 741 -36.58 18.95 19.68
N ALA A 742 -37.66 18.22 19.38
CA ALA A 742 -37.58 17.03 18.56
C ALA A 742 -36.97 17.31 17.15
N GLY A 743 -35.98 16.51 16.80
CA GLY A 743 -35.27 16.59 15.52
C GLY A 743 -34.11 17.59 15.50
N PHE A 744 -33.68 18.12 16.65
CA PHE A 744 -32.43 18.86 16.80
C PHE A 744 -31.38 18.05 17.56
N ILE A 745 -30.15 18.56 17.55
CA ILE A 745 -29.01 18.03 18.30
C ILE A 745 -28.49 19.11 19.26
N THR A 746 -27.99 18.66 20.42
CA THR A 746 -27.53 19.51 21.51
C THR A 746 -26.33 18.87 22.22
N THR A 747 -25.82 19.49 23.28
CA THR A 747 -24.82 18.88 24.17
C THR A 747 -25.35 18.68 25.57
N GLU A 748 -25.08 17.52 26.18
CA GLU A 748 -25.55 17.22 27.54
C GLU A 748 -24.52 16.45 28.36
N GLN A 749 -24.43 16.74 29.66
CA GLN A 749 -23.56 16.05 30.59
C GLN A 749 -24.21 14.74 31.06
N GLY A 750 -23.44 13.64 31.08
CA GLY A 750 -23.89 12.36 31.63
C GLY A 750 -24.83 11.55 30.72
N LYS A 751 -25.11 12.01 29.50
CA LYS A 751 -25.77 11.22 28.45
C LYS A 751 -24.75 10.61 27.49
N ASP A 752 -24.85 9.30 27.30
CA ASP A 752 -23.94 8.50 26.48
C ASP A 752 -24.60 8.06 25.16
N GLU A 753 -25.14 9.00 24.39
CA GLU A 753 -25.57 8.67 23.02
C GLU A 753 -24.34 8.62 22.08
N TYR A 754 -24.26 7.59 21.24
CA TYR A 754 -23.17 7.43 20.28
C TYR A 754 -23.56 7.78 18.85
N TRP A 755 -22.52 8.12 18.09
CA TRP A 755 -22.58 8.39 16.66
C TRP A 755 -21.75 7.38 15.90
N ILE A 756 -22.07 7.17 14.64
CA ILE A 756 -21.32 6.33 13.72
C ILE A 756 -20.86 7.23 12.58
N ILE A 757 -19.53 7.30 12.39
CA ILE A 757 -18.92 8.03 11.27
C ILE A 757 -18.98 7.12 10.05
N GLU A 758 -19.82 7.44 9.08
CA GLU A 758 -19.99 6.65 7.86
C GLU A 758 -19.33 7.32 6.66
N ARG A 759 -18.89 6.52 5.70
CA ARG A 759 -18.41 7.04 4.42
C ARG A 759 -19.58 7.66 3.67
N VAL A 760 -19.33 8.79 3.01
CA VAL A 760 -20.19 9.21 1.91
C VAL A 760 -20.11 8.11 0.83
N PRO A 761 -21.23 7.49 0.45
CA PRO A 761 -21.22 6.47 -0.59
C PRO A 761 -20.57 7.03 -1.85
N ALA A 762 -19.67 6.27 -2.47
CA ALA A 762 -19.14 6.64 -3.77
C ALA A 762 -20.33 6.78 -4.73
N PRO A 763 -20.46 7.90 -5.47
CA PRO A 763 -21.50 8.00 -6.47
C PRO A 763 -21.31 6.85 -7.48
N PRO A 764 -22.39 6.28 -8.02
CA PRO A 764 -22.25 5.35 -9.12
C PRO A 764 -21.45 6.00 -10.26
N PRO A 765 -20.63 5.24 -11.00
CA PRO A 765 -19.90 5.79 -12.13
C PRO A 765 -20.89 6.48 -13.08
N PRO A 766 -20.57 7.68 -13.60
CA PRO A 766 -21.50 8.39 -14.48
C PRO A 766 -21.87 7.57 -15.71
N ASP A 767 -23.07 7.80 -16.25
CA ASP A 767 -23.53 7.12 -17.47
C ASP A 767 -22.53 7.29 -18.61
N VAL A 768 -22.36 6.23 -19.40
CA VAL A 768 -21.55 6.24 -20.62
C VAL A 768 -22.28 7.05 -21.69
N VAL A 769 -21.58 7.98 -22.33
CA VAL A 769 -22.11 8.78 -23.45
C VAL A 769 -22.39 7.84 -24.62
N LYS A 770 -23.57 7.92 -25.24
CA LYS A 770 -23.92 7.11 -26.42
C LYS A 770 -24.16 7.98 -27.65
N PHE A 771 -23.93 7.38 -28.82
CA PHE A 771 -24.27 8.02 -30.09
C PHE A 771 -25.79 8.28 -30.17
N GLY A 772 -26.16 9.50 -30.57
CA GLY A 772 -27.55 9.95 -30.59
C GLY A 772 -28.05 10.63 -29.31
N ASP A 773 -27.33 10.51 -28.19
CA ASP A 773 -27.67 11.23 -26.97
C ASP A 773 -27.60 12.75 -27.19
N SER A 774 -28.52 13.47 -26.53
CA SER A 774 -28.39 14.92 -26.39
C SER A 774 -27.44 15.25 -25.23
N PHE A 775 -26.53 16.19 -25.46
CA PHE A 775 -25.60 16.67 -24.44
C PHE A 775 -25.35 18.18 -24.56
N TYR A 776 -24.85 18.80 -23.50
CA TYR A 776 -24.26 20.13 -23.53
C TYR A 776 -22.74 20.03 -23.50
N LEU A 777 -22.06 20.92 -24.21
CA LEU A 777 -20.60 20.99 -24.18
C LEU A 777 -20.18 22.19 -23.33
N ARG A 778 -19.45 21.92 -22.24
CA ARG A 778 -18.98 22.93 -21.28
C ARG A 778 -17.47 23.10 -21.37
N SER A 779 -16.99 24.33 -21.48
CA SER A 779 -15.57 24.66 -21.46
C SER A 779 -14.97 24.50 -20.07
N GLN A 780 -13.64 24.45 -20.00
CA GLN A 780 -12.86 24.37 -18.76
C GLN A 780 -13.21 25.47 -17.74
N ASP A 781 -13.60 26.67 -18.18
CA ASP A 781 -13.98 27.79 -17.31
C ASP A 781 -15.49 27.86 -16.99
N GLY A 782 -16.25 26.82 -17.35
CA GLY A 782 -17.65 26.67 -16.97
C GLY A 782 -18.67 27.30 -17.93
N ARG A 783 -18.25 27.88 -19.06
CA ARG A 783 -19.16 28.37 -20.11
C ARG A 783 -19.69 27.22 -20.96
N TYR A 784 -20.86 27.39 -21.56
CA TYR A 784 -21.46 26.40 -22.45
C TYR A 784 -21.48 26.88 -23.89
N VAL A 785 -21.53 25.94 -24.83
CA VAL A 785 -21.93 26.24 -26.21
C VAL A 785 -23.37 26.74 -26.19
N ILE A 786 -23.58 27.92 -26.77
CA ILE A 786 -24.88 28.61 -26.87
C ILE A 786 -25.25 28.84 -28.33
N THR A 787 -26.42 29.45 -28.54
CA THR A 787 -26.98 29.80 -29.84
C THR A 787 -25.95 30.45 -30.75
N ALA A 788 -25.82 29.93 -31.97
CA ALA A 788 -24.85 30.41 -32.95
C ALA A 788 -25.19 31.80 -33.47
N ASP A 789 -24.16 32.56 -33.84
CA ASP A 789 -24.30 33.81 -34.55
C ASP A 789 -24.59 33.55 -36.04
N ARG A 790 -25.79 33.95 -36.45
CA ARG A 790 -26.36 33.56 -37.75
C ARG A 790 -25.78 34.41 -38.86
N SER A 791 -25.08 33.75 -39.76
CA SER A 791 -24.42 34.40 -40.89
C SER A 791 -24.32 33.41 -42.04
N LYS A 792 -23.46 33.69 -43.03
CA LYS A 792 -23.17 32.74 -44.09
C LYS A 792 -22.77 31.37 -43.53
N TYR A 793 -21.94 31.31 -42.47
CA TYR A 793 -21.33 30.07 -41.94
C TYR A 793 -21.80 29.65 -40.55
N ASN A 794 -22.77 30.36 -39.94
CA ASN A 794 -23.32 30.09 -38.60
C ASN A 794 -22.26 29.79 -37.52
N TRP A 795 -21.78 30.83 -36.85
CA TRP A 795 -20.63 30.74 -35.95
C TRP A 795 -21.04 30.28 -34.54
N PRO A 796 -20.55 29.14 -34.02
CA PRO A 796 -20.84 28.67 -32.67
C PRO A 796 -20.35 29.67 -31.62
N ARG A 797 -21.16 29.90 -30.60
CA ARG A 797 -20.86 30.86 -29.52
C ARG A 797 -20.70 30.15 -28.18
N LEU A 798 -20.03 30.83 -27.25
CA LEU A 798 -19.92 30.45 -25.84
C LEU A 798 -20.48 31.53 -24.92
N GLY A 799 -21.18 31.10 -23.88
CA GLY A 799 -21.72 32.00 -22.87
C GLY A 799 -21.79 31.39 -21.47
N SER A 800 -21.88 32.26 -20.48
CA SER A 800 -22.19 31.90 -19.09
C SER A 800 -23.68 31.69 -18.83
N THR A 801 -24.53 32.08 -19.78
CA THR A 801 -25.99 31.91 -19.74
C THR A 801 -26.48 31.35 -21.07
N GLY A 802 -27.47 30.45 -21.02
CA GLY A 802 -27.94 29.68 -22.17
C GLY A 802 -27.10 28.42 -22.45
N GLN A 803 -27.71 27.44 -23.12
CA GLN A 803 -27.09 26.17 -23.52
C GLN A 803 -27.77 25.65 -24.78
N VAL A 804 -27.01 25.11 -25.72
CA VAL A 804 -27.54 24.43 -26.91
C VAL A 804 -27.27 22.94 -26.79
N LYS A 805 -28.31 22.14 -27.05
CA LYS A 805 -28.18 20.68 -27.13
C LYS A 805 -27.41 20.29 -28.39
N LEU A 806 -26.47 19.38 -28.20
CA LEU A 806 -25.64 18.80 -29.25
C LEU A 806 -25.86 17.29 -29.31
N GLN A 807 -25.53 16.69 -30.46
CA GLN A 807 -25.57 15.25 -30.66
C GLN A 807 -24.29 14.76 -31.35
N LEU A 808 -23.83 13.57 -30.95
CA LEU A 808 -22.72 12.89 -31.61
C LEU A 808 -23.26 12.00 -32.73
N LEU A 809 -22.72 12.18 -33.93
CA LEU A 809 -23.00 11.37 -35.11
C LEU A 809 -21.80 10.51 -35.50
N ASN A 810 -22.00 9.65 -36.50
CA ASN A 810 -21.00 8.74 -37.08
C ASN A 810 -20.55 7.57 -36.18
N GLY A 811 -21.44 7.06 -35.34
CA GLY A 811 -21.22 5.85 -34.56
C GLY A 811 -22.52 5.20 -34.07
N VAL A 812 -22.40 4.07 -33.39
CA VAL A 812 -23.50 3.33 -32.75
C VAL A 812 -23.07 2.87 -31.36
N GLY A 813 -24.00 2.87 -30.41
CA GLY A 813 -23.72 2.41 -29.04
C GLY A 813 -22.94 3.43 -28.20
N GLU A 814 -22.04 2.93 -27.35
CA GLU A 814 -21.24 3.71 -26.41
C GLU A 814 -20.08 4.44 -27.09
N LEU A 815 -19.80 5.68 -26.67
CA LEU A 815 -18.66 6.46 -27.12
C LEU A 815 -17.39 5.97 -26.42
N MET A 816 -16.40 5.58 -27.22
CA MET A 816 -15.10 5.12 -26.74
C MET A 816 -14.04 6.21 -26.86
N ASN A 817 -13.06 6.19 -25.95
CA ASN A 817 -11.90 7.06 -25.97
C ASN A 817 -11.11 6.88 -27.27
N GLY A 818 -10.81 7.99 -27.94
CA GLY A 818 -10.11 8.03 -29.23
C GLY A 818 -11.01 7.83 -30.44
N GLN A 819 -12.33 7.72 -30.26
CA GLN A 819 -13.27 7.57 -31.36
C GLN A 819 -13.51 8.91 -32.09
N THR A 820 -13.65 8.81 -33.41
CA THR A 820 -13.97 9.95 -34.27
C THR A 820 -15.48 10.14 -34.36
N VAL A 821 -15.93 11.39 -34.23
CA VAL A 821 -17.33 11.80 -34.22
C VAL A 821 -17.56 13.02 -35.11
N LYS A 822 -18.82 13.27 -35.47
CA LYS A 822 -19.29 14.59 -35.89
C LYS A 822 -20.18 15.18 -34.80
N VAL A 823 -20.05 16.47 -34.52
CA VAL A 823 -20.87 17.17 -33.51
C VAL A 823 -21.96 17.95 -34.24
N LYS A 824 -23.22 17.60 -33.99
CA LYS A 824 -24.40 18.25 -34.56
C LYS A 824 -25.05 19.17 -33.53
N SER A 825 -25.35 20.42 -33.91
CA SER A 825 -26.24 21.30 -33.15
C SER A 825 -27.71 20.96 -33.40
N THR A 826 -28.54 20.99 -32.36
CA THR A 826 -29.99 20.87 -32.48
C THR A 826 -30.70 22.22 -32.36
N GLU A 827 -29.99 23.33 -32.51
CA GLU A 827 -30.58 24.67 -32.48
C GLU A 827 -31.57 24.89 -33.64
N ASP A 828 -32.74 25.43 -33.32
CA ASP A 828 -33.74 25.83 -34.32
C ASP A 828 -33.27 27.03 -35.15
N GLY A 829 -33.44 26.96 -36.48
CA GLY A 829 -33.15 28.07 -37.39
C GLY A 829 -31.80 27.99 -38.11
N LEU A 830 -31.00 26.95 -37.88
CA LEU A 830 -29.78 26.66 -38.65
C LEU A 830 -30.05 25.94 -39.99
N GLY A 831 -31.29 25.50 -40.25
CA GLY A 831 -31.63 24.72 -41.44
C GLY A 831 -30.83 23.41 -41.51
N ASN A 832 -30.21 23.12 -42.65
CA ASN A 832 -29.35 21.94 -42.82
C ASN A 832 -27.92 22.14 -42.27
N GLN A 833 -27.54 23.39 -41.99
CA GLN A 833 -26.20 23.78 -41.61
C GLN A 833 -25.97 23.58 -40.11
N THR A 834 -25.83 22.33 -39.68
CA THR A 834 -25.86 21.95 -38.25
C THR A 834 -24.60 21.26 -37.75
N ILE A 835 -23.63 20.95 -38.62
CA ILE A 835 -22.45 20.16 -38.26
C ILE A 835 -21.25 21.06 -37.97
N LEU A 836 -20.67 20.90 -36.78
CA LEU A 836 -19.50 21.64 -36.33
C LEU A 836 -18.27 21.26 -37.16
N GLY A 837 -17.67 22.24 -37.82
CA GLY A 837 -16.37 22.11 -38.47
C GLY A 837 -15.43 23.26 -38.11
N ALA A 838 -14.21 23.23 -38.65
CA ALA A 838 -13.22 24.29 -38.51
C ALA A 838 -12.58 24.66 -39.87
N PHE A 839 -12.11 25.89 -40.02
CA PHE A 839 -11.37 26.37 -41.21
C PHE A 839 -9.85 26.23 -41.07
N ALA A 840 -9.13 26.28 -42.22
CA ALA A 840 -7.70 25.95 -42.31
C ALA A 840 -6.77 27.12 -41.98
N ASP A 841 -7.27 28.34 -42.16
CA ASP A 841 -6.50 29.58 -42.25
C ASP A 841 -7.04 30.69 -41.35
N SER A 842 -8.32 30.63 -40.95
CA SER A 842 -8.96 31.63 -40.10
C SER A 842 -9.04 31.27 -38.61
N HIS A 843 -8.75 30.01 -38.25
CA HIS A 843 -8.93 29.50 -36.90
C HIS A 843 -10.39 29.61 -36.40
N ASP A 844 -11.41 29.76 -37.25
CA ASP A 844 -12.81 29.84 -36.79
C ASP A 844 -13.52 28.49 -36.90
N CYS A 845 -14.33 28.14 -35.88
CA CYS A 845 -15.28 27.02 -35.96
C CYS A 845 -16.62 27.48 -36.55
N TYR A 846 -17.30 26.62 -37.30
CA TYR A 846 -18.55 26.95 -38.01
C TYR A 846 -19.57 25.81 -37.93
N TYR A 847 -20.85 26.10 -38.23
CA TYR A 847 -21.86 25.08 -38.52
C TYR A 847 -22.20 25.05 -40.02
N TRP A 848 -22.14 23.87 -40.63
CA TRP A 848 -22.44 23.69 -42.05
C TRP A 848 -23.16 22.39 -42.37
N ASP A 849 -23.56 22.23 -43.62
CA ASP A 849 -24.21 21.02 -44.15
C ASP A 849 -23.33 19.79 -43.90
N ASN A 850 -23.97 18.70 -43.50
CA ASN A 850 -23.28 17.43 -43.26
C ASN A 850 -22.68 16.88 -44.56
N GLY A 851 -21.37 16.59 -44.54
CA GLY A 851 -20.66 16.00 -45.69
C GLY A 851 -20.01 17.04 -46.60
N TYR A 852 -19.94 18.30 -46.18
CA TYR A 852 -19.20 19.35 -46.88
C TYR A 852 -17.69 19.04 -46.92
N ASP A 853 -17.13 18.64 -45.79
CA ASP A 853 -15.76 18.14 -45.69
C ASP A 853 -15.64 17.28 -44.42
N ASP A 854 -15.56 15.97 -44.61
CA ASP A 854 -15.59 15.01 -43.50
C ASP A 854 -14.40 15.14 -42.55
N ASN A 855 -13.24 15.60 -43.04
CA ASN A 855 -12.07 15.80 -42.19
C ASN A 855 -12.19 17.11 -41.41
N LYS A 856 -12.70 18.19 -42.03
CA LYS A 856 -12.91 19.46 -41.31
C LYS A 856 -14.05 19.40 -40.31
N GLN A 857 -15.06 18.56 -40.57
CA GLN A 857 -16.21 18.34 -39.68
C GLN A 857 -16.00 17.18 -38.69
N GLY A 858 -14.90 16.43 -38.84
CA GLY A 858 -14.57 15.29 -38.00
C GLY A 858 -13.74 15.69 -36.78
N TRP A 859 -14.10 15.12 -35.63
CA TRP A 859 -13.43 15.35 -34.34
C TRP A 859 -13.10 14.04 -33.66
N LYS A 860 -11.85 13.85 -33.26
CA LYS A 860 -11.43 12.74 -32.39
C LYS A 860 -11.66 13.14 -30.94
N VAL A 861 -12.48 12.39 -30.21
CA VAL A 861 -12.73 12.62 -28.78
C VAL A 861 -11.73 11.82 -27.97
N THR A 862 -10.88 12.47 -27.19
CA THR A 862 -9.95 11.80 -26.27
C THR A 862 -10.15 12.27 -24.85
N ARG A 863 -10.18 11.35 -23.89
CA ARG A 863 -10.25 11.70 -22.47
C ARG A 863 -8.92 12.35 -22.05
N VAL A 864 -9.02 13.42 -21.26
CA VAL A 864 -7.85 14.13 -20.71
C VAL A 864 -7.11 13.24 -19.72
N ASP A 865 -7.87 12.53 -18.89
CA ASP A 865 -7.31 11.60 -17.92
C ASP A 865 -7.20 10.21 -18.57
N SER A 866 -6.01 9.65 -18.56
CA SER A 866 -5.65 8.50 -19.37
C SER A 866 -6.02 7.15 -18.70
N GLY A 867 -7.07 7.04 -17.87
CA GLY A 867 -7.39 5.77 -17.18
C GLY A 867 -8.75 5.15 -17.50
N GLY A 868 -8.88 3.82 -17.38
CA GLY A 868 -10.17 3.11 -17.31
C GLY A 868 -10.51 2.20 -18.49
N ASP A 869 -11.77 1.75 -18.54
CA ASP A 869 -12.33 0.80 -19.52
C ASP A 869 -12.49 1.36 -20.96
N GLY A 870 -11.90 2.52 -21.23
CA GLY A 870 -11.97 3.20 -22.52
C GLY A 870 -13.32 3.85 -22.83
N LYS A 871 -14.31 3.81 -21.94
CA LYS A 871 -15.61 4.46 -22.18
C LYS A 871 -15.57 5.94 -21.79
N ILE A 872 -16.14 6.81 -22.63
CA ILE A 872 -16.36 8.22 -22.29
C ILE A 872 -17.68 8.36 -21.54
N ARG A 873 -17.63 8.89 -20.33
CA ARG A 873 -18.80 9.10 -19.47
C ARG A 873 -19.15 10.57 -19.35
N TYR A 874 -20.40 10.86 -19.02
CA TYR A 874 -20.82 12.23 -18.73
C TYR A 874 -20.01 12.80 -17.55
N GLY A 875 -19.51 14.02 -17.70
CA GLY A 875 -18.62 14.64 -16.72
C GLY A 875 -17.13 14.38 -16.97
N ASP A 876 -16.76 13.45 -17.86
CA ASP A 876 -15.37 13.26 -18.26
C ASP A 876 -14.82 14.52 -18.94
N LYS A 877 -13.57 14.84 -18.63
CA LYS A 877 -12.80 15.86 -19.33
C LYS A 877 -12.31 15.27 -20.65
N VAL A 878 -12.60 15.92 -21.76
CA VAL A 878 -12.23 15.47 -23.11
C VAL A 878 -11.57 16.56 -23.94
N TYR A 879 -10.66 16.16 -24.82
CA TYR A 879 -10.21 16.94 -25.96
C TYR A 879 -11.05 16.55 -27.19
N LEU A 880 -11.40 17.54 -28.01
CA LEU A 880 -11.95 17.35 -29.35
C LEU A 880 -10.88 17.78 -30.35
N THR A 881 -10.21 16.82 -30.98
CA THR A 881 -9.12 17.09 -31.94
C THR A 881 -9.64 17.02 -33.36
N ASN A 882 -9.47 18.08 -34.15
CA ASN A 882 -9.93 18.10 -35.54
C ASN A 882 -9.09 17.15 -36.42
N LEU A 883 -9.72 16.47 -37.37
CA LEU A 883 -9.02 15.51 -38.24
C LEU A 883 -8.23 16.18 -39.38
N SER A 884 -8.66 17.36 -39.85
CA SER A 884 -8.02 18.03 -40.99
C SER A 884 -6.76 18.82 -40.62
N TYR A 885 -6.62 19.23 -39.36
CA TYR A 885 -5.60 20.20 -38.94
C TYR A 885 -4.68 19.60 -37.89
N SER A 886 -3.59 18.96 -38.31
CA SER A 886 -2.41 18.53 -37.51
C SER A 886 -2.58 18.33 -35.99
N GLY A 887 -3.66 17.68 -35.54
CA GLY A 887 -3.90 17.47 -34.11
C GLY A 887 -4.38 18.70 -33.31
N GLN A 888 -4.81 19.78 -33.97
CA GLN A 888 -5.37 20.96 -33.31
C GLN A 888 -6.66 20.61 -32.55
N LYS A 889 -6.78 21.14 -31.34
CA LYS A 889 -7.92 20.89 -30.45
C LYS A 889 -8.91 22.04 -30.51
N LEU A 890 -10.20 21.73 -30.36
CA LEU A 890 -11.25 22.72 -30.12
C LEU A 890 -10.94 23.48 -28.84
N VAL A 891 -10.91 24.81 -28.91
CA VAL A 891 -10.66 25.68 -27.76
C VAL A 891 -11.50 26.95 -27.86
N ARG A 892 -11.59 27.68 -26.76
CA ARG A 892 -12.11 29.06 -26.75
C ARG A 892 -11.23 29.97 -27.60
N ASP A 893 -11.88 30.82 -28.39
CA ASP A 893 -11.17 31.87 -29.11
C ASP A 893 -10.76 33.01 -28.15
N THR A 894 -9.45 33.26 -28.07
CA THR A 894 -8.88 34.33 -27.25
C THR A 894 -8.81 35.67 -27.97
N GLN A 895 -8.80 35.66 -29.31
CA GLN A 895 -8.84 36.85 -30.16
C GLN A 895 -10.27 37.38 -30.30
N TYR A 896 -11.26 36.50 -30.39
CA TYR A 896 -12.69 36.82 -30.46
C TYR A 896 -13.45 36.21 -29.28
N PRO A 897 -13.47 36.90 -28.11
CA PRO A 897 -14.11 36.37 -26.91
C PRO A 897 -15.56 35.94 -27.13
N GLY A 898 -15.83 34.69 -26.78
CA GLY A 898 -17.16 34.08 -26.91
C GLY A 898 -17.39 33.32 -28.22
N TYR A 899 -16.37 33.13 -29.04
CA TYR A 899 -16.36 32.20 -30.18
C TYR A 899 -15.46 30.98 -29.91
N LEU A 900 -15.50 30.02 -30.83
CA LEU A 900 -14.73 28.77 -30.80
C LEU A 900 -13.69 28.75 -31.93
N THR A 901 -12.52 28.21 -31.60
CA THR A 901 -11.37 28.10 -32.51
C THR A 901 -10.70 26.73 -32.38
N THR A 902 -9.69 26.46 -33.21
CA THR A 902 -8.78 25.33 -33.02
C THR A 902 -7.35 25.81 -32.77
N GLN A 903 -6.62 25.13 -31.88
CA GLN A 903 -5.23 25.47 -31.58
C GLN A 903 -4.38 24.21 -31.41
N SER A 904 -3.14 24.23 -31.90
CA SER A 904 -2.14 23.18 -31.64
C SER A 904 -1.68 23.21 -30.18
N ASP A 905 -1.37 22.03 -29.63
CA ASP A 905 -0.75 21.86 -28.31
C ASP A 905 -1.49 22.48 -27.11
N SER A 906 -2.78 22.79 -27.27
CA SER A 906 -3.58 23.31 -26.15
C SER A 906 -3.87 22.25 -25.10
N SER A 907 -3.85 22.64 -23.83
CA SER A 907 -4.31 21.83 -22.69
C SER A 907 -5.76 22.10 -22.32
N GLU A 908 -6.46 22.97 -23.06
CA GLU A 908 -7.86 23.27 -22.82
C GLU A 908 -8.74 22.05 -23.11
N TYR A 909 -9.60 21.74 -22.15
CA TYR A 909 -10.50 20.60 -22.21
C TYR A 909 -11.96 21.02 -22.13
N TRP A 910 -12.81 20.09 -22.55
CA TRP A 910 -14.25 20.21 -22.52
C TRP A 910 -14.87 19.14 -21.63
N ILE A 911 -16.07 19.38 -21.15
CA ILE A 911 -16.85 18.42 -20.37
C ILE A 911 -18.14 18.16 -21.14
N ILE A 912 -18.41 16.88 -21.43
CA ILE A 912 -19.68 16.43 -21.99
C ILE A 912 -20.67 16.32 -20.83
N VAL A 913 -21.66 17.20 -20.81
CA VAL A 913 -22.69 17.26 -19.75
C VAL A 913 -23.98 16.68 -20.29
N LYS A 914 -24.64 15.82 -19.52
CA LYS A 914 -25.93 15.22 -19.92
C LYS A 914 -27.00 16.30 -20.08
N ALA A 915 -27.76 16.26 -21.18
CA ALA A 915 -28.72 17.32 -21.53
C ALA A 915 -30.05 17.28 -20.78
#